data_AF-A0A1Q9DDS5-F1
#
_entry.id   AF-A0A1Q9DDS5-F1
#
_cell.length_a   1.000
_cell.length_b   1.000
_cell.length_c   1.000
_cell.angle_alpha   90.00
_cell.angle_beta   90.00
_cell.angle_gamma   90.00
#
_symmetry.space_group_name_H-M   'P 1'
#
loop_
_entity.id
_entity.type
_entity.pdbx_description
1 polymer ?
#
loop_
_entity_poly.entity_id
_entity_poly.type
_entity_poly.pdbx_seq_one_letter_code
_entity_poly.pdbx_strand_id
1 'polypeptide(L)'
;HACYLTRKDKYNKKINKYYVEYEEEDEQVLSDEEKERHEVGAAVNLDRLRSSGCLADNLPKIPEASDDEVDQDTNKRKAVELTSAQQDPTTRHHMCTQAVVNAFNSIQEHQTFGRFGDSLLTKSAKLEDLIASIEQEMGEKDLPDETVKRAKKCITALEQAVSVLQKECENIQVVKVAGQDLRADDPDQSGVGTRVRSDPSMGLQIWLFYRKHPIPREDFKVPCAHVVMTAKAAVESQPESATAALRRFAAISENDAETGAHRILRECGLASPIPVIFATISGDEEESTSWPVLKFSDWLLYLLDTGRVPSQLCGVPHMDAMRERLVEFWERWKALHPSHEVFARAQAGLLDLSLTIPIWSHSDEGRSQKQKPIMVLSIHGCLGRGTRGYLQAVEEDEGKRAGMGLNFVGPTWSNQFLYSVMLREVYAQKPELFQGLAGSFADDLRKCWETGIATEANPELRVWAVHLGTKGDLPALTKIGKFEKRSYSRVPKAGQSKTLCAGICHLCHAAQESPEVVLWEDLREYPQWASTMHQTVPWTSEPPILRGALLVRAEVGEFFKLDIWHNFHMGVAKVWLASSFMVLCNLGMIAGNSIIAQFETLTSLYQVFCRDKKLSMHIQQFSRDTMGIDSNASFPTGKWNKGAASTNLMLFLQFLCEKMIVGKTQDPPVERLQ
;
A
#
# COMPACT_ATOMS: atom_id res chain seq x y z
N HIS A 1 -0.57 28.43 -48.94
CA HIS A 1 -1.85 28.05 -48.31
C HIS A 1 -1.66 27.92 -46.80
N ALA A 2 -2.47 28.58 -45.96
CA ALA A 2 -2.38 28.41 -44.50
C ALA A 2 -3.18 27.16 -44.08
N CYS A 3 -2.52 26.17 -43.49
CA CYS A 3 -3.19 24.98 -42.97
C CYS A 3 -3.00 24.87 -41.46
N TYR A 4 -4.08 24.56 -40.73
CA TYR A 4 -4.06 24.39 -39.28
C TYR A 4 -3.63 22.96 -38.93
N LEU A 5 -2.38 22.77 -38.55
CA LEU A 5 -1.95 21.50 -37.97
C LEU A 5 -2.34 21.46 -36.48
N THR A 6 -3.33 20.62 -36.17
CA THR A 6 -3.62 20.22 -34.79
C THR A 6 -2.94 18.89 -34.51
N ARG A 7 -1.80 18.92 -33.82
CA ARG A 7 -1.17 17.71 -33.29
C ARG A 7 -1.48 17.62 -31.79
N LYS A 8 -2.02 16.49 -31.35
CA LYS A 8 -2.13 16.19 -29.91
C LYS A 8 -0.73 15.97 -29.36
N ASP A 9 -0.27 16.91 -28.54
CA ASP A 9 0.92 16.69 -27.71
C ASP A 9 0.56 15.73 -26.56
N LYS A 10 1.42 14.74 -26.32
CA LYS A 10 1.10 13.56 -25.50
C LYS A 10 1.05 13.87 -24.00
N TYR A 11 1.35 15.10 -23.58
CA TYR A 11 1.55 15.44 -22.17
C TYR A 11 0.89 16.74 -21.66
N ASN A 12 0.00 17.41 -22.41
CA ASN A 12 -0.78 18.52 -21.83
C ASN A 12 -2.19 18.67 -22.41
N LYS A 13 -3.20 18.90 -21.57
CA LYS A 13 -4.64 18.93 -21.95
C LYS A 13 -5.11 20.28 -22.53
N LYS A 14 -4.21 21.23 -22.84
CA LYS A 14 -4.56 22.48 -23.53
C LYS A 14 -4.07 22.46 -24.97
N ILE A 15 -4.96 22.79 -25.91
CA ILE A 15 -4.67 22.91 -27.34
C ILE A 15 -3.95 24.25 -27.57
N ASN A 16 -2.67 24.21 -27.91
CA ASN A 16 -1.94 25.38 -28.40
C ASN A 16 -1.94 25.37 -29.93
N LYS A 17 -2.30 26.49 -30.55
CA LYS A 17 -2.23 26.69 -32.01
C LYS A 17 -0.89 27.36 -32.33
N TYR A 18 -0.14 26.82 -33.29
CA TYR A 18 1.10 27.41 -33.78
C TYR A 18 0.93 27.87 -35.22
N TYR A 19 1.60 28.97 -35.56
CA TYR A 19 1.70 29.50 -36.92
C TYR A 19 3.02 29.02 -37.52
N VAL A 20 2.97 28.38 -38.69
CA VAL A 20 4.16 28.01 -39.44
C VAL A 20 3.90 28.35 -40.90
N GLU A 21 4.79 29.15 -41.48
CA GLU A 21 4.88 29.36 -42.92
C GLU A 21 5.90 28.38 -43.49
N TYR A 22 5.55 27.74 -44.61
CA TYR A 22 6.42 26.83 -45.34
C TYR A 22 6.68 27.42 -46.73
N GLU A 23 7.96 27.47 -47.12
CA GLU A 23 8.37 27.61 -48.51
C GLU A 23 8.43 26.19 -49.13
N GLU A 24 7.89 26.05 -50.34
CA GLU A 24 7.80 24.79 -51.09
C GLU A 24 9.14 24.46 -51.75
N GLU A 25 9.66 23.25 -51.49
CA GLU A 25 10.49 22.52 -52.46
C GLU A 25 9.98 21.07 -52.57
N ASP A 26 9.84 20.64 -53.82
CA ASP A 26 9.22 19.42 -54.29
C ASP A 26 9.95 18.13 -53.89
N GLU A 27 9.22 17.10 -53.44
CA GLU A 27 9.07 15.83 -54.18
C GLU A 27 8.14 14.84 -53.45
N GLN A 28 7.23 14.25 -54.23
CA GLN A 28 6.13 13.36 -53.85
C GLN A 28 6.60 11.93 -53.53
N VAL A 29 5.97 11.27 -52.55
CA VAL A 29 5.28 9.96 -52.77
C VAL A 29 4.09 9.85 -51.80
N LEU A 30 2.93 9.54 -52.38
CA LEU A 30 1.61 9.31 -51.79
C LEU A 30 1.49 7.96 -51.07
N SER A 31 0.69 7.89 -50.01
CA SER A 31 -0.33 6.84 -49.88
C SER A 31 -1.48 7.29 -48.98
N ASP A 32 -2.69 7.06 -49.46
CA ASP A 32 -3.97 7.58 -48.99
C ASP A 32 -4.38 7.10 -47.60
N GLU A 33 -4.78 8.03 -46.73
CA GLU A 33 -5.72 7.76 -45.63
C GLU A 33 -6.31 9.07 -45.06
N GLU A 34 -7.13 9.75 -45.86
CA GLU A 34 -8.09 10.76 -45.36
C GLU A 34 -9.40 10.69 -46.16
N LYS A 35 -10.41 10.04 -45.57
CA LYS A 35 -11.81 10.47 -45.70
C LYS A 35 -12.52 10.31 -44.36
N GLU A 36 -12.59 11.45 -43.68
CA GLU A 36 -13.27 11.67 -42.42
C GLU A 36 -14.80 11.81 -42.56
N ARG A 37 -15.47 11.31 -41.52
CA ARG A 37 -16.56 11.93 -40.73
C ARG A 37 -17.86 12.37 -41.43
N HIS A 38 -18.97 11.82 -40.93
CA HIS A 38 -20.09 12.63 -40.47
C HIS A 38 -20.70 12.08 -39.17
N GLU A 39 -20.97 13.04 -38.27
CA GLU A 39 -22.02 13.10 -37.24
C GLU A 39 -21.95 12.33 -35.90
N VAL A 40 -21.84 13.15 -34.86
CA VAL A 40 -22.14 12.89 -33.45
C VAL A 40 -23.65 12.98 -33.23
N GLY A 41 -24.22 12.03 -32.49
CA GLY A 41 -25.48 12.26 -31.78
C GLY A 41 -26.40 11.06 -31.71
N ALA A 42 -26.16 10.14 -30.77
CA ALA A 42 -27.22 9.27 -30.27
C ALA A 42 -26.99 8.93 -28.80
N ALA A 43 -27.83 9.50 -27.95
CA ALA A 43 -28.08 8.95 -26.63
C ALA A 43 -28.51 7.49 -26.80
N VAL A 44 -27.78 6.56 -26.17
CA VAL A 44 -28.11 5.14 -26.21
C VAL A 44 -29.41 4.95 -25.42
N ASN A 45 -30.49 4.75 -26.16
CA ASN A 45 -31.83 4.53 -25.62
C ASN A 45 -31.93 3.10 -25.05
N LEU A 46 -32.09 3.02 -23.73
CA LEU A 46 -32.21 1.77 -22.96
C LEU A 46 -33.36 0.87 -23.44
N ASP A 47 -34.38 1.43 -24.09
CA ASP A 47 -35.53 0.66 -24.59
C ASP A 47 -35.18 -0.22 -25.79
N ARG A 48 -34.11 0.08 -26.53
CA ARG A 48 -33.71 -0.70 -27.71
C ARG A 48 -33.07 -2.05 -27.36
N LEU A 49 -32.47 -2.17 -26.17
CA LEU A 49 -31.95 -3.42 -25.61
C LEU A 49 -33.03 -4.31 -24.97
N ARG A 50 -34.17 -3.72 -24.57
CA ARG A 50 -35.35 -4.49 -24.11
C ARG A 50 -36.08 -5.12 -25.29
N SER A 51 -36.13 -4.43 -26.44
CA SER A 51 -36.79 -4.93 -27.65
C SER A 51 -36.03 -6.02 -28.41
N SER A 52 -34.76 -6.32 -28.08
CA SER A 52 -33.96 -7.36 -28.76
C SER A 52 -34.10 -8.76 -28.14
N GLY A 53 -35.03 -8.97 -27.21
CA GLY A 53 -35.39 -10.30 -26.68
C GLY A 53 -34.31 -10.98 -25.81
N CYS A 54 -33.26 -10.26 -25.39
CA CYS A 54 -32.13 -10.85 -24.65
C CYS A 54 -32.32 -10.88 -23.12
N LEU A 55 -33.44 -10.40 -22.58
CA LEU A 55 -33.73 -10.43 -21.15
C LEU A 55 -35.13 -11.01 -20.93
N ALA A 56 -35.20 -12.18 -20.29
CA ALA A 56 -36.46 -12.70 -19.80
C ALA A 56 -36.95 -11.85 -18.62
N ASP A 57 -38.18 -11.36 -18.74
CA ASP A 57 -38.93 -10.70 -17.67
C ASP A 57 -39.23 -11.72 -16.57
N ASN A 58 -38.36 -11.84 -15.56
CA ASN A 58 -38.69 -12.34 -14.22
C ASN A 58 -37.48 -12.18 -13.29
N LEU A 59 -37.43 -11.06 -12.58
CA LEU A 59 -36.55 -10.86 -11.42
C LEU A 59 -37.35 -11.19 -10.15
N PRO A 60 -36.97 -12.22 -9.36
CA PRO A 60 -37.54 -12.40 -8.03
C PRO A 60 -36.97 -11.34 -7.07
N LYS A 61 -37.87 -10.72 -6.29
CA LYS A 61 -37.50 -9.82 -5.19
C LYS A 61 -36.85 -10.64 -4.06
N ILE A 62 -35.71 -10.16 -3.59
CA ILE A 62 -35.02 -10.67 -2.38
C ILE A 62 -35.84 -10.22 -1.16
N PRO A 63 -36.17 -11.09 -0.18
CA PRO A 63 -36.85 -10.66 1.04
C PRO A 63 -35.88 -9.88 1.95
N GLU A 64 -36.35 -8.75 2.46
CA GLU A 64 -35.72 -8.05 3.58
C GLU A 64 -35.82 -8.92 4.84
N ALA A 65 -34.70 -9.11 5.52
CA ALA A 65 -34.63 -9.79 6.80
C ALA A 65 -35.19 -8.89 7.90
N SER A 66 -36.07 -9.46 8.72
CA SER A 66 -36.66 -8.84 9.91
C SER A 66 -35.67 -8.84 11.07
N ASP A 67 -35.57 -7.68 11.74
CA ASP A 67 -34.91 -7.50 13.02
C ASP A 67 -35.75 -8.16 14.13
N ASP A 68 -35.16 -9.12 14.85
CA ASP A 68 -35.70 -9.61 16.12
C ASP A 68 -34.82 -9.11 17.28
N GLU A 69 -35.47 -8.41 18.20
CA GLU A 69 -34.97 -7.92 19.48
C GLU A 69 -34.59 -9.08 20.42
N VAL A 70 -33.40 -9.01 21.05
CA VAL A 70 -33.10 -9.76 22.28
C VAL A 70 -32.31 -8.90 23.27
N ASP A 71 -33.04 -8.49 24.30
CA ASP A 71 -32.74 -8.37 25.74
C ASP A 71 -31.34 -7.92 26.23
N GLN A 72 -31.33 -6.78 26.93
CA GLN A 72 -30.25 -6.26 27.77
C GLN A 72 -30.52 -6.65 29.23
N ASP A 73 -29.70 -7.49 29.86
CA ASP A 73 -29.30 -7.26 31.25
C ASP A 73 -28.11 -8.14 31.69
N THR A 74 -27.39 -7.66 32.71
CA THR A 74 -26.35 -8.32 33.52
C THR A 74 -24.88 -8.17 33.09
N ASN A 75 -24.22 -7.12 33.59
CA ASN A 75 -23.25 -7.25 34.71
C ASN A 75 -22.43 -5.97 34.94
N LYS A 76 -23.01 -5.06 35.71
CA LYS A 76 -22.26 -4.19 36.62
C LYS A 76 -22.01 -4.96 37.92
N ARG A 77 -20.75 -5.24 38.26
CA ARG A 77 -20.21 -5.35 39.64
C ARG A 77 -18.83 -6.00 39.61
N LYS A 78 -17.78 -5.20 39.82
CA LYS A 78 -16.75 -5.38 40.87
C LYS A 78 -15.53 -4.50 40.57
N ALA A 79 -15.57 -3.30 41.14
CA ALA A 79 -14.39 -2.57 41.58
C ALA A 79 -14.66 -2.23 43.04
N VAL A 80 -13.95 -2.86 43.99
CA VAL A 80 -13.46 -2.28 45.27
C VAL A 80 -12.49 -3.31 45.87
N GLU A 81 -11.31 -2.82 46.25
CA GLU A 81 -10.38 -3.27 47.32
C GLU A 81 -8.95 -3.50 46.83
N LEU A 82 -8.07 -2.53 47.12
CA LEU A 82 -6.87 -2.72 47.96
C LEU A 82 -5.95 -1.50 47.84
N THR A 83 -6.06 -0.60 48.81
CA THR A 83 -5.02 0.35 49.20
C THR A 83 -4.20 -0.25 50.33
N SER A 84 -2.87 -0.32 50.16
CA SER A 84 -1.82 0.07 51.13
C SER A 84 -0.57 -0.81 50.99
N ALA A 85 0.50 -0.26 50.40
CA ALA A 85 1.87 -0.67 50.67
C ALA A 85 2.86 0.43 50.22
N GLN A 86 3.96 0.52 50.96
CA GLN A 86 4.95 1.59 50.99
C GLN A 86 5.62 1.87 49.63
N GLN A 87 5.82 3.15 49.31
CA GLN A 87 6.40 3.61 48.04
C GLN A 87 7.94 3.61 48.07
N ASP A 88 8.53 2.81 47.20
CA ASP A 88 9.94 2.77 46.81
C ASP A 88 10.28 3.93 45.83
N PRO A 89 11.48 4.56 45.85
CA PRO A 89 11.82 5.72 45.02
C PRO A 89 11.73 5.48 43.50
N THR A 90 11.79 4.22 43.05
CA THR A 90 11.59 3.81 41.64
C THR A 90 10.14 4.05 41.16
N THR A 91 9.16 3.94 42.06
CA THR A 91 7.73 4.19 41.80
C THR A 91 7.46 5.65 41.45
N ARG A 92 8.26 6.59 42.00
CA ARG A 92 8.09 8.04 41.77
C ARG A 92 8.44 8.46 40.34
N HIS A 93 9.43 7.82 39.72
CA HIS A 93 9.77 8.03 38.32
C HIS A 93 8.76 7.36 37.37
N HIS A 94 8.25 6.18 37.73
CA HIS A 94 7.23 5.47 36.95
C HIS A 94 5.87 6.19 36.99
N MET A 95 5.46 6.71 38.15
CA MET A 95 4.24 7.52 38.29
C MET A 95 4.35 8.87 37.56
N CYS A 96 5.53 9.50 37.53
CA CYS A 96 5.75 10.72 36.75
C CYS A 96 5.61 10.45 35.24
N THR A 97 6.16 9.31 34.76
CA THR A 97 6.09 8.92 33.35
C THR A 97 4.66 8.51 32.94
N GLN A 98 3.96 7.76 33.79
CA GLN A 98 2.56 7.38 33.56
C GLN A 98 1.62 8.60 33.63
N ALA A 99 1.86 9.55 34.53
CA ALA A 99 1.11 10.81 34.59
C ALA A 99 1.34 11.67 33.34
N VAL A 100 2.57 11.69 32.80
CA VAL A 100 2.88 12.37 31.53
C VAL A 100 2.18 11.69 30.35
N VAL A 101 2.16 10.36 30.29
CA VAL A 101 1.47 9.59 29.25
C VAL A 101 -0.05 9.76 29.34
N ASN A 102 -0.63 9.69 30.54
CA ASN A 102 -2.05 9.92 30.77
C ASN A 102 -2.45 11.37 30.42
N ALA A 103 -1.61 12.36 30.77
CA ALA A 103 -1.81 13.75 30.38
C ALA A 103 -1.72 13.92 28.85
N PHE A 104 -0.80 13.22 28.18
CA PHE A 104 -0.67 13.27 26.73
C PHE A 104 -1.87 12.64 26.00
N ASN A 105 -2.36 11.49 26.49
CA ASN A 105 -3.56 10.84 25.95
C ASN A 105 -4.81 11.70 26.18
N SER A 106 -4.97 12.29 27.36
CA SER A 106 -6.04 13.23 27.68
C SER A 106 -6.00 14.51 26.81
N ILE A 107 -4.80 15.00 26.45
CA ILE A 107 -4.63 16.10 25.48
C ILE A 107 -5.05 15.67 24.07
N GLN A 108 -4.73 14.45 23.63
CA GLN A 108 -5.17 13.94 22.32
C GLN A 108 -6.69 13.74 22.25
N GLU A 109 -7.29 13.23 23.32
CA GLU A 109 -8.74 13.07 23.44
C GLU A 109 -9.45 14.42 23.42
N HIS A 110 -8.99 15.40 24.22
CA HIS A 110 -9.52 16.77 24.22
C HIS A 110 -9.45 17.42 22.82
N GLN A 111 -8.34 17.25 22.10
CA GLN A 111 -8.21 17.78 20.74
C GLN A 111 -9.13 17.07 19.74
N THR A 112 -9.45 15.80 19.96
CA THR A 112 -10.34 15.02 19.12
C THR A 112 -11.80 15.42 19.36
N PHE A 113 -12.21 15.56 20.62
CA PHE A 113 -13.55 16.01 20.99
C PHE A 113 -13.85 17.44 20.54
N GLY A 114 -12.90 18.37 20.69
CA GLY A 114 -13.07 19.74 20.18
C GLY A 114 -13.30 19.77 18.67
N ARG A 115 -12.52 19.00 17.90
CA ARG A 115 -12.69 18.93 16.43
C ARG A 115 -14.00 18.28 16.01
N PHE A 116 -14.47 17.30 16.78
CA PHE A 116 -15.77 16.66 16.53
C PHE A 116 -16.91 17.65 16.79
N GLY A 117 -16.85 18.41 17.89
CA GLY A 117 -17.79 19.50 18.19
C GLY A 117 -17.85 20.56 17.09
N ASP A 118 -16.70 21.06 16.63
CA ASP A 118 -16.62 22.03 15.53
C ASP A 118 -17.25 21.52 14.22
N SER A 119 -17.07 20.22 13.94
CA SER A 119 -17.65 19.59 12.75
C SER A 119 -19.17 19.48 12.84
N LEU A 120 -19.73 19.22 14.03
CA LEU A 120 -21.18 19.19 14.24
C LEU A 120 -21.79 20.59 14.12
N LEU A 121 -21.14 21.61 14.69
CA LEU A 121 -21.57 23.01 14.54
C LEU A 121 -21.57 23.46 13.07
N THR A 122 -20.53 23.09 12.31
CA THR A 122 -20.45 23.39 10.88
C THR A 122 -21.59 22.72 10.09
N LYS A 123 -21.98 21.50 10.47
CA LYS A 123 -23.13 20.81 9.85
C LYS A 123 -24.47 21.44 10.23
N SER A 124 -24.59 21.91 11.48
CA SER A 124 -25.77 22.65 11.96
C SER A 124 -25.98 23.92 11.15
N ALA A 125 -24.95 24.76 11.03
CA ALA A 125 -25.00 26.01 10.26
C ALA A 125 -25.36 25.79 8.78
N LYS A 126 -24.78 24.76 8.14
CA LYS A 126 -25.13 24.41 6.75
C LYS A 126 -26.59 23.96 6.59
N LEU A 127 -27.16 23.34 7.61
CA LEU A 127 -28.55 22.92 7.59
C LEU A 127 -29.49 24.12 7.77
N GLU A 128 -29.11 25.10 8.59
CA GLU A 128 -29.80 26.39 8.70
C GLU A 128 -29.77 27.17 7.39
N ASP A 129 -28.59 27.30 6.76
CA ASP A 129 -28.45 27.97 5.46
C ASP A 129 -29.29 27.30 4.38
N LEU A 130 -29.36 25.96 4.37
CA LEU A 130 -30.18 25.20 3.42
C LEU A 130 -31.67 25.44 3.65
N ILE A 131 -32.14 25.49 4.91
CA ILE A 131 -33.53 25.82 5.22
C ILE A 131 -33.85 27.24 4.74
N ALA A 132 -32.99 28.22 5.04
CA ALA A 132 -33.18 29.60 4.62
C ALA A 132 -33.21 29.76 3.09
N SER A 133 -32.32 29.04 2.37
CA SER A 133 -32.30 29.03 0.91
C SER A 133 -33.56 28.42 0.31
N ILE A 134 -34.08 27.34 0.90
CA ILE A 134 -35.32 26.70 0.45
C ILE A 134 -36.54 27.60 0.72
N GLU A 135 -36.59 28.25 1.90
CA GLU A 135 -37.63 29.22 2.25
C GLU A 135 -37.64 30.42 1.30
N GLN A 136 -36.45 30.87 0.85
CA GLN A 136 -36.32 31.98 -0.11
C GLN A 136 -36.74 31.61 -1.53
N GLU A 137 -36.42 30.40 -2.00
CA GLU A 137 -36.75 29.96 -3.37
C GLU A 137 -38.23 29.62 -3.56
N MET A 138 -38.90 29.12 -2.52
CA MET A 138 -40.28 28.64 -2.65
C MET A 138 -41.35 29.73 -2.52
N GLY A 139 -40.99 30.93 -2.03
CA GLY A 139 -41.96 32.00 -1.75
C GLY A 139 -43.03 31.55 -0.75
N GLU A 140 -44.03 32.40 -0.49
CA GLU A 140 -45.08 32.21 0.55
C GLU A 140 -46.00 30.98 0.39
N LYS A 141 -45.64 29.99 -0.44
CA LYS A 141 -46.40 28.75 -0.66
C LYS A 141 -45.78 27.57 0.10
N ASP A 142 -46.52 27.17 1.12
CA ASP A 142 -46.35 26.06 2.07
C ASP A 142 -45.31 24.99 1.71
N LEU A 143 -44.13 25.08 2.33
CA LEU A 143 -43.35 23.88 2.62
C LEU A 143 -44.21 22.95 3.51
N PRO A 144 -44.14 21.62 3.33
CA PRO A 144 -44.74 20.70 4.29
C PRO A 144 -44.14 20.98 5.67
N ASP A 145 -44.96 21.50 6.60
CA ASP A 145 -44.60 21.86 7.97
C ASP A 145 -43.79 20.77 8.68
N GLU A 146 -44.05 19.51 8.33
CA GLU A 146 -43.37 18.35 8.88
C GLU A 146 -41.86 18.30 8.56
N THR A 147 -41.45 18.73 7.37
CA THR A 147 -40.05 18.69 6.92
C THR A 147 -39.23 19.77 7.62
N VAL A 148 -39.76 20.99 7.72
CA VAL A 148 -39.13 22.10 8.47
C VAL A 148 -39.04 21.76 9.95
N LYS A 149 -40.10 21.15 10.52
CA LYS A 149 -40.11 20.70 11.91
C LYS A 149 -39.08 19.60 12.20
N ARG A 150 -38.91 18.63 11.28
CA ARG A 150 -37.88 17.58 11.40
C ARG A 150 -36.46 18.15 11.30
N ALA A 151 -36.22 19.08 10.37
CA ALA A 151 -34.92 19.72 10.20
C ALA A 151 -34.54 20.57 11.43
N LYS A 152 -35.47 21.38 11.96
CA LYS A 152 -35.28 22.14 13.21
C LYS A 152 -35.01 21.22 14.41
N LYS A 153 -35.69 20.08 14.51
CA LYS A 153 -35.43 19.08 15.57
C LYS A 153 -34.03 18.47 15.46
N CYS A 154 -33.53 18.22 14.26
CA CYS A 154 -32.15 17.76 14.03
C CYS A 154 -31.12 18.82 14.42
N ILE A 155 -31.34 20.10 14.10
CA ILE A 155 -30.48 21.22 14.51
C ILE A 155 -30.37 21.27 16.03
N THR A 156 -31.51 21.29 16.74
CA THR A 156 -31.53 21.32 18.21
C THR A 156 -30.80 20.11 18.83
N ALA A 157 -30.94 18.92 18.25
CA ALA A 157 -30.22 17.73 18.74
C ALA A 157 -28.71 17.82 18.54
N LEU A 158 -28.25 18.39 17.41
CA LEU A 158 -26.83 18.61 17.14
C LEU A 158 -26.24 19.63 18.10
N GLU A 159 -26.95 20.73 18.37
CA GLU A 159 -26.52 21.76 19.32
C GLU A 159 -26.45 21.23 20.76
N GLN A 160 -27.42 20.40 21.17
CA GLN A 160 -27.40 19.74 22.48
C GLN A 160 -26.21 18.77 22.60
N ALA A 161 -25.91 18.00 21.56
CA ALA A 161 -24.74 17.12 21.54
C ALA A 161 -23.43 17.92 21.66
N VAL A 162 -23.33 19.07 20.99
CA VAL A 162 -22.17 19.97 21.11
C VAL A 162 -22.04 20.53 22.54
N SER A 163 -23.15 20.94 23.17
CA SER A 163 -23.13 21.44 24.55
C SER A 163 -22.63 20.39 25.55
N VAL A 164 -23.03 19.12 25.40
CA VAL A 164 -22.51 18.01 26.23
C VAL A 164 -21.01 17.82 26.01
N LEU A 165 -20.56 17.84 24.75
CA LEU A 165 -19.13 17.70 24.42
C LEU A 165 -18.29 18.86 24.96
N GLN A 166 -18.80 20.09 24.93
CA GLN A 166 -18.12 21.26 25.50
C GLN A 166 -17.97 21.12 27.01
N LYS A 167 -19.02 20.68 27.71
CA LYS A 167 -18.98 20.44 29.16
C LYS A 167 -17.97 19.36 29.55
N GLU A 168 -17.85 18.29 28.76
CA GLU A 168 -16.82 17.27 28.99
C GLU A 168 -15.40 17.78 28.69
N CYS A 169 -15.23 18.63 27.68
CA CYS A 169 -13.95 19.29 27.41
C CYS A 169 -13.52 20.21 28.57
N GLU A 170 -14.45 20.96 29.17
CA GLU A 170 -14.19 21.80 30.35
C GLU A 170 -13.78 20.95 31.56
N ASN A 171 -14.45 19.82 31.81
CA ASN A 171 -14.08 18.88 32.87
C ASN A 171 -12.64 18.35 32.69
N ILE A 172 -12.22 18.08 31.45
CA ILE A 172 -10.87 17.62 31.12
C ILE A 172 -9.82 18.74 31.34
N GLN A 173 -10.16 20.01 31.08
CA GLN A 173 -9.25 21.14 31.34
C GLN A 173 -8.99 21.35 32.84
N VAL A 174 -9.98 21.13 33.71
CA VAL A 174 -9.81 21.25 35.17
C VAL A 174 -8.79 20.23 35.70
N VAL A 175 -8.74 19.02 35.14
CA VAL A 175 -7.74 17.99 35.49
C VAL A 175 -6.31 18.41 35.08
N LYS A 176 -6.17 19.18 34.00
CA LYS A 176 -4.86 19.67 33.51
C LYS A 176 -4.22 20.70 34.44
N VAL A 177 -5.00 21.60 35.03
CA VAL A 177 -4.49 22.63 35.96
C VAL A 177 -3.97 21.98 37.25
N ALA A 178 -4.68 20.99 37.78
CA ALA A 178 -4.26 20.25 38.98
C ALA A 178 -2.95 19.45 38.79
N GLY A 179 -2.62 19.04 37.56
CA GLY A 179 -1.38 18.33 37.24
C GLY A 179 -0.16 19.23 37.02
N GLN A 180 -0.34 20.54 36.80
CA GLN A 180 0.76 21.49 36.57
C GLN A 180 1.40 21.99 37.86
N ASP A 181 0.65 22.07 38.97
CA ASP A 181 1.19 22.47 40.29
C ASP A 181 2.17 21.46 40.89
N LEU A 182 2.22 20.22 40.37
CA LEU A 182 3.16 19.18 40.83
C LEU A 182 4.58 19.28 40.22
N ARG A 183 4.86 20.27 39.36
CA ARG A 183 6.13 20.39 38.61
C ARG A 183 7.05 21.55 39.04
N ALA A 184 6.74 22.27 40.11
CA ALA A 184 7.39 23.55 40.41
C ALA A 184 8.73 23.47 41.20
N ASP A 185 9.15 22.33 41.75
CA ASP A 185 10.35 22.28 42.60
C ASP A 185 11.36 21.18 42.19
N ASP A 186 12.33 21.51 41.34
CA ASP A 186 13.67 20.88 41.39
C ASP A 186 14.73 21.70 40.62
N PRO A 187 15.58 22.51 41.30
CA PRO A 187 16.57 23.36 40.64
C PRO A 187 18.01 22.87 40.86
N ASP A 188 18.41 21.71 40.35
CA ASP A 188 19.85 21.44 40.14
C ASP A 188 20.15 20.29 39.16
N GLN A 189 20.42 20.60 37.89
CA GLN A 189 21.20 19.72 36.99
C GLN A 189 22.04 20.58 36.03
N SER A 190 23.26 20.90 36.46
CA SER A 190 24.33 21.38 35.59
C SER A 190 25.28 20.22 35.28
N GLY A 191 25.27 19.73 34.04
CA GLY A 191 26.13 18.61 33.63
C GLY A 191 25.97 18.20 32.17
N VAL A 192 26.79 18.81 31.31
CA VAL A 192 27.29 18.40 29.98
C VAL A 192 26.45 17.38 29.18
N GLY A 193 25.85 17.90 28.11
CA GLY A 193 25.21 17.16 27.02
C GLY A 193 24.12 18.01 26.42
N THR A 194 24.43 18.81 25.40
CA THR A 194 23.44 19.62 24.66
C THR A 194 22.45 18.70 23.96
N ARG A 195 21.45 18.19 24.70
CA ARG A 195 20.23 17.65 24.13
C ARG A 195 19.56 18.79 23.38
N VAL A 196 19.65 18.78 22.05
CA VAL A 196 18.84 19.62 21.19
C VAL A 196 17.38 19.37 21.60
N ARG A 197 16.74 20.38 22.20
CA ARG A 197 15.31 20.30 22.53
C ARG A 197 14.57 20.19 21.21
N SER A 198 13.97 19.03 20.96
CA SER A 198 13.10 18.85 19.80
C SER A 198 11.92 19.82 19.90
N ASP A 199 11.61 20.50 18.80
CA ASP A 199 10.41 21.33 18.68
C ASP A 199 9.39 20.63 17.75
N PRO A 200 8.61 19.66 18.26
CA PRO A 200 7.65 18.91 17.46
C PRO A 200 6.47 19.77 16.98
N SER A 201 6.32 21.01 17.48
CA SER A 201 5.19 21.88 17.18
C SER A 201 5.14 22.31 15.71
N MET A 202 6.30 22.56 15.08
CA MET A 202 6.38 22.95 13.67
C MET A 202 5.80 21.87 12.76
N GLY A 203 6.25 20.62 12.93
CA GLY A 203 5.77 19.50 12.11
C GLY A 203 4.27 19.28 12.25
N LEU A 204 3.76 19.41 13.47
CA LEU A 204 2.32 19.31 13.75
C LEU A 204 1.53 20.45 13.09
N GLN A 205 2.03 21.69 13.13
CA GLN A 205 1.38 22.85 12.50
C GLN A 205 1.30 22.71 10.98
N ILE A 206 2.39 22.31 10.32
CA ILE A 206 2.40 22.05 8.87
C ILE A 206 1.38 20.98 8.52
N TRP A 207 1.36 19.88 9.27
CA TRP A 207 0.44 18.76 9.03
C TRP A 207 -1.02 19.15 9.22
N LEU A 208 -1.35 19.87 10.30
CA LEU A 208 -2.70 20.34 10.58
C LEU A 208 -3.19 21.30 9.49
N PHE A 209 -2.33 22.20 9.03
CA PHE A 209 -2.66 23.14 7.96
C PHE A 209 -2.90 22.41 6.64
N TYR A 210 -1.98 21.52 6.24
CA TYR A 210 -2.10 20.74 5.00
C TYR A 210 -3.40 19.93 4.94
N ARG A 211 -3.82 19.36 6.08
CA ARG A 211 -5.07 18.60 6.18
C ARG A 211 -6.33 19.46 5.98
N LYS A 212 -6.31 20.72 6.43
CA LYS A 212 -7.43 21.67 6.25
C LYS A 212 -7.42 22.34 4.88
N HIS A 213 -6.23 22.55 4.32
CA HIS A 213 -6.01 23.29 3.08
C HIS A 213 -5.05 22.52 2.17
N PRO A 214 -5.50 21.42 1.54
CA PRO A 214 -4.64 20.64 0.66
C PRO A 214 -4.23 21.48 -0.54
N ILE A 215 -2.93 21.80 -0.63
CA ILE A 215 -2.38 22.50 -1.79
C ILE A 215 -2.29 21.50 -2.97
N PRO A 216 -2.82 21.82 -4.15
CA PRO A 216 -2.69 20.98 -5.34
C PRO A 216 -1.22 20.64 -5.62
N ARG A 217 -0.95 19.39 -5.98
CA ARG A 217 0.37 19.02 -6.50
C ARG A 217 0.52 19.60 -7.90
N GLU A 218 1.04 20.82 -8.01
CA GLU A 218 1.60 21.31 -9.26
C GLU A 218 2.90 20.54 -9.59
N ASP A 219 3.34 20.62 -10.85
CA ASP A 219 4.61 20.02 -11.31
C ASP A 219 5.81 20.81 -10.73
N PHE A 220 6.05 20.67 -9.43
CA PHE A 220 7.19 21.29 -8.78
C PHE A 220 8.49 20.70 -9.32
N LYS A 221 9.39 21.59 -9.78
CA LYS A 221 10.72 21.21 -10.28
C LYS A 221 11.67 20.73 -9.17
N VAL A 222 11.39 21.06 -7.91
CA VAL A 222 12.25 20.78 -6.75
C VAL A 222 11.45 20.01 -5.68
N PRO A 223 12.00 18.93 -5.09
CA PRO A 223 11.38 18.24 -3.96
C PRO A 223 11.09 19.18 -2.79
N CYS A 224 10.07 18.85 -1.99
CA CYS A 224 9.64 19.64 -0.82
C CYS A 224 9.11 21.07 -1.10
N ALA A 225 9.11 21.57 -2.34
CA ALA A 225 8.58 22.92 -2.65
C ALA A 225 7.14 23.11 -2.16
N HIS A 226 6.27 22.12 -2.41
CA HIS A 226 4.90 22.12 -1.90
C HIS A 226 4.80 22.20 -0.37
N VAL A 227 5.74 21.60 0.36
CA VAL A 227 5.78 21.64 1.84
C VAL A 227 6.17 23.04 2.31
N VAL A 228 7.14 23.66 1.64
CA VAL A 228 7.55 25.05 1.91
C VAL A 228 6.39 26.01 1.64
N MET A 229 5.68 25.87 0.52
CA MET A 229 4.49 26.69 0.24
C MET A 229 3.37 26.47 1.26
N THR A 230 3.19 25.23 1.72
CA THR A 230 2.24 24.90 2.80
C THR A 230 2.62 25.63 4.09
N ALA A 231 3.91 25.66 4.42
CA ALA A 231 4.39 26.41 5.58
C ALA A 231 4.19 27.93 5.41
N LYS A 232 4.45 28.49 4.21
CA LYS A 232 4.17 29.91 3.90
C LYS A 232 2.70 30.25 4.15
N ALA A 233 1.78 29.49 3.56
CA ALA A 233 0.35 29.70 3.72
C ALA A 233 -0.10 29.53 5.19
N ALA A 234 0.50 28.58 5.94
CA ALA A 234 0.22 28.42 7.36
C ALA A 234 0.67 29.64 8.19
N VAL A 235 1.84 30.21 7.89
CA VAL A 235 2.35 31.42 8.56
C VAL A 235 1.53 32.65 8.18
N GLU A 236 1.15 32.81 6.91
CA GLU A 236 0.34 33.93 6.43
C GLU A 236 -1.07 33.94 7.03
N SER A 237 -1.69 32.75 7.15
CA SER A 237 -3.05 32.63 7.69
C SER A 237 -3.11 32.75 9.21
N GLN A 238 -2.06 32.33 9.94
CA GLN A 238 -2.03 32.32 11.41
C GLN A 238 -0.69 32.82 11.98
N PRO A 239 -0.29 34.08 11.70
CA PRO A 239 1.05 34.58 11.98
C PRO A 239 1.40 34.57 13.46
N GLU A 240 0.44 34.82 14.35
CA GLU A 240 0.66 34.84 15.80
C GLU A 240 0.93 33.45 16.38
N SER A 241 0.32 32.41 15.80
CA SER A 241 0.45 31.03 16.26
C SER A 241 1.70 30.32 15.70
N ALA A 242 2.29 30.86 14.63
CA ALA A 242 3.42 30.24 13.95
C ALA A 242 4.67 30.22 14.84
N THR A 243 5.27 29.04 15.02
CA THR A 243 6.51 28.92 15.79
C THR A 243 7.69 29.55 15.05
N ALA A 244 8.76 29.88 15.79
CA ALA A 244 9.98 30.40 15.17
C ALA A 244 10.54 29.43 14.11
N ALA A 245 10.50 28.13 14.38
CA ALA A 245 10.88 27.09 13.43
C ALA A 245 10.00 27.11 12.17
N LEU A 246 8.68 27.22 12.32
CA LEU A 246 7.74 27.29 11.19
C LEU A 246 7.97 28.54 10.33
N ARG A 247 8.18 29.71 10.94
CA ARG A 247 8.49 30.95 10.21
C ARG A 247 9.79 30.83 9.41
N ARG A 248 10.82 30.21 9.99
CA ARG A 248 12.08 29.92 9.29
C ARG A 248 11.86 28.93 8.14
N PHE A 249 11.01 27.93 8.33
CA PHE A 249 10.66 26.96 7.29
C PHE A 249 9.90 27.61 6.13
N ALA A 250 8.92 28.48 6.43
CA ALA A 250 8.19 29.26 5.43
C ALA A 250 9.11 30.21 4.63
N ALA A 251 10.16 30.72 5.25
CA ALA A 251 11.13 31.61 4.59
C ALA A 251 12.07 30.89 3.59
N ILE A 252 12.00 29.56 3.47
CA ILE A 252 12.80 28.83 2.48
C ILE A 252 12.36 29.23 1.05
N SER A 253 13.34 29.45 0.18
CA SER A 253 13.14 29.59 -1.26
C SER A 253 12.60 28.30 -1.86
N GLU A 254 11.57 28.36 -2.71
CA GLU A 254 11.00 27.16 -3.35
C GLU A 254 12.00 26.45 -4.27
N ASN A 255 12.95 27.21 -4.84
CA ASN A 255 14.04 26.65 -5.65
C ASN A 255 15.07 25.88 -4.80
N ASP A 256 15.13 26.14 -3.49
CA ASP A 256 16.05 25.51 -2.54
C ASP A 256 15.30 24.67 -1.50
N ALA A 257 14.05 24.30 -1.80
CA ALA A 257 13.13 23.74 -0.82
C ALA A 257 13.67 22.47 -0.16
N GLU A 258 14.32 21.58 -0.91
CA GLU A 258 14.90 20.35 -0.39
C GLU A 258 16.02 20.63 0.63
N THR A 259 17.06 21.35 0.21
CA THR A 259 18.22 21.67 1.05
C THR A 259 17.82 22.51 2.27
N GLY A 260 16.98 23.53 2.04
CA GLY A 260 16.48 24.40 3.09
C GLY A 260 15.62 23.67 4.12
N ALA A 261 14.68 22.85 3.67
CA ALA A 261 13.81 22.07 4.56
C ALA A 261 14.63 21.09 5.39
N HIS A 262 15.54 20.36 4.75
CA HIS A 262 16.36 19.37 5.44
C HIS A 262 17.25 20.01 6.51
N ARG A 263 17.85 21.17 6.23
CA ARG A 263 18.62 21.95 7.21
C ARG A 263 17.77 22.30 8.45
N ILE A 264 16.58 22.88 8.23
CA ILE A 264 15.71 23.31 9.35
C ILE A 264 15.18 22.10 10.14
N LEU A 265 14.77 21.03 9.46
CA LEU A 265 14.34 19.80 10.12
C LEU A 265 15.44 19.21 11.00
N ARG A 266 16.70 19.23 10.53
CA ARG A 266 17.85 18.77 11.31
C ARG A 266 18.07 19.64 12.55
N GLU A 267 18.07 20.96 12.39
CA GLU A 267 18.22 21.89 13.52
C GLU A 267 17.11 21.75 14.56
N CYS A 268 15.89 21.40 14.13
CA CYS A 268 14.75 21.17 15.02
C CYS A 268 14.69 19.75 15.61
N GLY A 269 15.63 18.87 15.27
CA GLY A 269 15.62 17.47 15.70
C GLY A 269 14.48 16.63 15.09
N LEU A 270 13.94 17.04 13.94
CA LEU A 270 12.84 16.38 13.22
C LEU A 270 13.31 15.54 12.03
N ALA A 271 14.60 15.61 11.67
CA ALA A 271 15.19 14.72 10.69
C ALA A 271 15.56 13.38 11.35
N SER A 272 15.31 12.28 10.64
CA SER A 272 15.83 10.97 11.06
C SER A 272 17.36 10.98 10.90
N PRO A 273 18.15 10.76 11.96
CA PRO A 273 19.60 10.87 11.92
C PRO A 273 20.26 9.60 11.34
N ILE A 274 19.66 8.97 10.33
CA ILE A 274 20.23 7.78 9.70
C ILE A 274 21.34 8.22 8.75
N PRO A 275 22.59 7.76 8.96
CA PRO A 275 23.70 8.15 8.11
C PRO A 275 23.54 7.52 6.73
N VAL A 276 23.71 8.34 5.69
CA VAL A 276 23.99 7.83 4.35
C VAL A 276 25.47 7.50 4.32
N ILE A 277 25.78 6.21 4.33
CA ILE A 277 27.16 5.73 4.21
C ILE A 277 27.39 5.25 2.78
N PHE A 278 28.66 5.19 2.40
CA PHE A 278 29.04 4.67 1.10
C PHE A 278 29.67 3.28 1.25
N ALA A 279 28.92 2.25 0.88
CA ALA A 279 29.40 0.88 0.87
C ALA A 279 30.28 0.64 -0.35
N THR A 280 31.43 -0.01 -0.14
CA THR A 280 32.24 -0.54 -1.23
C THR A 280 31.54 -1.75 -1.81
N ILE A 281 31.06 -1.64 -3.05
CA ILE A 281 30.48 -2.73 -3.83
C ILE A 281 31.47 -3.10 -4.92
N SER A 282 31.98 -4.32 -4.89
CA SER A 282 32.89 -4.84 -5.92
C SER A 282 32.10 -5.65 -6.94
N GLY A 283 32.47 -5.49 -8.22
CA GLY A 283 32.09 -6.42 -9.27
C GLY A 283 32.94 -7.69 -9.27
N ASP A 284 32.73 -8.56 -10.26
CA ASP A 284 33.62 -9.70 -10.52
C ASP A 284 34.99 -9.25 -11.10
N GLU A 285 35.08 -8.00 -11.57
CA GLU A 285 36.32 -7.30 -11.90
C GLU A 285 36.76 -6.41 -10.71
N GLU A 286 38.06 -6.27 -10.45
CA GLU A 286 38.68 -5.55 -9.30
C GLU A 286 38.27 -4.07 -9.10
N GLU A 287 37.37 -3.53 -9.93
CA GLU A 287 36.87 -2.17 -9.85
C GLU A 287 35.79 -2.04 -8.76
N SER A 288 36.22 -1.77 -7.53
CA SER A 288 35.31 -1.49 -6.42
C SER A 288 34.66 -0.11 -6.59
N THR A 289 33.34 -0.03 -6.53
CA THR A 289 32.58 1.23 -6.59
C THR A 289 32.00 1.58 -5.23
N SER A 290 32.05 2.87 -4.88
CA SER A 290 31.45 3.42 -3.67
C SER A 290 29.97 3.72 -3.92
N TRP A 291 29.05 3.11 -3.16
CA TRP A 291 27.59 3.24 -3.38
C TRP A 291 26.82 3.67 -2.13
N PRO A 292 25.90 4.65 -2.22
CA PRO A 292 25.15 5.14 -1.06
C PRO A 292 24.16 4.09 -0.55
N VAL A 293 24.20 3.84 0.75
CA VAL A 293 23.28 2.95 1.48
C VAL A 293 22.85 3.55 2.81
N LEU A 294 21.67 3.16 3.26
CA LEU A 294 21.11 3.39 4.58
C LEU A 294 21.02 2.04 5.27
N LYS A 295 21.96 1.72 6.15
CA LYS A 295 21.96 0.41 6.80
C LYS A 295 20.69 0.20 7.62
N PHE A 296 20.16 -1.02 7.56
CA PHE A 296 19.06 -1.40 8.42
C PHE A 296 19.49 -1.50 9.88
N SER A 297 20.74 -1.88 10.14
CA SER A 297 21.26 -1.86 11.52
C SER A 297 21.21 -0.45 12.13
N ASP A 298 21.46 0.60 11.34
CA ASP A 298 21.35 2.00 11.78
C ASP A 298 19.89 2.43 11.97
N TRP A 299 18.98 1.98 11.08
CA TRP A 299 17.54 2.15 11.28
C TRP A 299 17.08 1.49 12.59
N LEU A 300 17.45 0.23 12.81
CA LEU A 300 17.05 -0.53 13.99
C LEU A 300 17.59 0.11 15.27
N LEU A 301 18.84 0.58 15.26
CA LEU A 301 19.42 1.32 16.38
C LEU A 301 18.64 2.60 16.68
N TYR A 302 18.35 3.42 15.67
CA TYR A 302 17.55 4.64 15.85
C TYR A 302 16.14 4.35 16.39
N LEU A 303 15.49 3.30 15.88
CA LEU A 303 14.18 2.91 16.38
C LEU A 303 14.23 2.43 17.82
N LEU A 304 15.33 1.77 18.21
CA LEU A 304 15.52 1.29 19.57
C LEU A 304 15.78 2.48 20.52
N ASP A 305 16.67 3.40 20.14
CA ASP A 305 16.97 4.64 20.88
C ASP A 305 15.73 5.52 21.09
N THR A 306 14.79 5.49 20.15
CA THR A 306 13.55 6.27 20.22
C THR A 306 12.35 5.49 20.76
N GLY A 307 12.52 4.23 21.17
CA GLY A 307 11.45 3.38 21.70
C GLY A 307 10.36 3.02 20.67
N ARG A 308 10.68 3.11 19.37
CA ARG A 308 9.71 2.95 18.27
C ARG A 308 9.70 1.54 17.65
N VAL A 309 10.67 0.69 17.97
CA VAL A 309 10.75 -0.71 17.47
C VAL A 309 9.41 -1.46 17.58
N PRO A 310 8.73 -1.51 18.75
CA PRO A 310 7.46 -2.23 18.88
C PRO A 310 6.41 -1.76 17.88
N SER A 311 6.26 -0.45 17.74
CA SER A 311 5.18 0.17 16.95
C SER A 311 5.41 0.10 15.45
N GLN A 312 6.67 0.17 15.00
CA GLN A 312 7.02 0.27 13.58
C GLN A 312 7.37 -1.07 12.95
N LEU A 313 7.95 -2.00 13.71
CA LEU A 313 8.35 -3.32 13.22
C LEU A 313 7.42 -4.45 13.66
N CYS A 314 6.62 -4.24 14.71
CA CYS A 314 5.71 -5.26 15.25
C CYS A 314 4.25 -4.82 15.40
N GLY A 315 3.93 -3.54 15.15
CA GLY A 315 2.55 -3.03 15.21
C GLY A 315 1.94 -2.95 16.61
N VAL A 316 2.76 -2.96 17.67
CA VAL A 316 2.32 -2.97 19.07
C VAL A 316 2.88 -1.77 19.85
N PRO A 317 2.23 -1.32 20.94
CA PRO A 317 2.56 -0.03 21.55
C PRO A 317 3.87 0.01 22.35
N HIS A 318 4.29 -1.09 22.99
CA HIS A 318 5.45 -1.13 23.88
C HIS A 318 6.19 -2.48 23.81
N MET A 319 7.36 -2.54 24.46
CA MET A 319 8.28 -3.69 24.40
C MET A 319 7.69 -4.99 24.95
N ASP A 320 6.94 -4.95 26.04
CA ASP A 320 6.38 -6.19 26.62
C ASP A 320 5.35 -6.85 25.69
N ALA A 321 4.46 -6.04 25.10
CA ALA A 321 3.53 -6.52 24.07
C ALA A 321 4.26 -7.04 22.83
N MET A 322 5.44 -6.50 22.51
CA MET A 322 6.29 -7.03 21.45
C MET A 322 6.87 -8.39 21.82
N ARG A 323 7.35 -8.59 23.05
CA ARG A 323 7.91 -9.88 23.51
C ARG A 323 6.89 -11.00 23.39
N GLU A 324 5.69 -10.79 23.94
CA GLU A 324 4.58 -11.75 23.85
C GLU A 324 4.25 -12.09 22.39
N ARG A 325 4.15 -11.05 21.56
CA ARG A 325 3.85 -11.18 20.13
C ARG A 325 4.91 -11.98 19.37
N LEU A 326 6.18 -11.74 19.67
CA LEU A 326 7.31 -12.40 19.01
C LEU A 326 7.41 -13.87 19.41
N VAL A 327 7.19 -14.19 20.69
CA VAL A 327 7.13 -15.59 21.16
C VAL A 327 6.06 -16.35 20.38
N GLU A 328 4.84 -15.83 20.30
CA GLU A 328 3.76 -16.49 19.57
C GLU A 328 4.04 -16.58 18.06
N PHE A 329 4.63 -15.53 17.47
CA PHE A 329 5.06 -15.58 16.07
C PHE A 329 6.02 -16.74 15.82
N TRP A 330 7.07 -16.85 16.64
CA TRP A 330 8.10 -17.87 16.45
C TRP A 330 7.60 -19.28 16.76
N GLU A 331 6.67 -19.46 17.71
CA GLU A 331 6.01 -20.75 17.96
C GLU A 331 5.23 -21.21 16.72
N ARG A 332 4.43 -20.33 16.12
CA ARG A 332 3.69 -20.63 14.89
C ARG A 332 4.62 -20.85 13.70
N TRP A 333 5.69 -20.05 13.60
CA TRP A 333 6.72 -20.24 12.57
C TRP A 333 7.42 -21.59 12.71
N LYS A 334 7.70 -22.03 13.94
CA LYS A 334 8.32 -23.33 14.21
C LYS A 334 7.44 -24.50 13.80
N ALA A 335 6.13 -24.37 13.98
CA ALA A 335 5.17 -25.39 13.53
C ALA A 335 5.20 -25.57 12.00
N LEU A 336 5.43 -24.48 11.25
CA LEU A 336 5.51 -24.52 9.79
C LEU A 336 6.91 -24.88 9.26
N HIS A 337 7.96 -24.38 9.91
CA HIS A 337 9.35 -24.51 9.47
C HIS A 337 10.25 -24.99 10.62
N PRO A 338 10.05 -26.22 11.15
CA PRO A 338 10.74 -26.70 12.35
C PRO A 338 12.26 -26.76 12.21
N SER A 339 12.76 -26.93 10.97
CA SER A 339 14.18 -26.98 10.61
C SER A 339 14.81 -25.62 10.30
N HIS A 340 14.11 -24.51 10.54
CA HIS A 340 14.68 -23.18 10.30
C HIS A 340 15.85 -22.90 11.26
N GLU A 341 16.97 -22.43 10.72
CA GLU A 341 18.24 -22.24 11.48
C GLU A 341 18.11 -21.33 12.71
N VAL A 342 17.11 -20.44 12.74
CA VAL A 342 16.81 -19.58 13.90
C VAL A 342 16.58 -20.36 15.19
N PHE A 343 15.98 -21.55 15.12
CA PHE A 343 15.65 -22.34 16.31
C PHE A 343 16.89 -23.00 16.91
N ALA A 344 17.81 -23.47 16.07
CA ALA A 344 19.10 -23.98 16.54
C ALA A 344 19.90 -22.89 17.25
N ARG A 345 19.88 -21.65 16.72
CA ARG A 345 20.54 -20.51 17.35
C ARG A 345 19.90 -20.09 18.66
N ALA A 346 18.56 -20.04 18.72
CA ALA A 346 17.83 -19.77 19.96
C ALA A 346 18.16 -20.81 21.03
N GLN A 347 18.17 -22.10 20.67
CA GLN A 347 18.50 -23.20 21.59
C GLN A 347 19.95 -23.12 22.09
N ALA A 348 20.88 -22.65 21.26
CA ALA A 348 22.26 -22.41 21.63
C ALA A 348 22.48 -21.13 22.46
N GLY A 349 21.41 -20.38 22.77
CA GLY A 349 21.50 -19.12 23.53
C GLY A 349 22.16 -17.97 22.76
N LEU A 350 22.25 -18.08 21.43
CA LEU A 350 22.88 -17.05 20.57
C LEU A 350 21.92 -15.88 20.26
N LEU A 351 20.61 -16.09 20.40
CA LEU A 351 19.58 -15.07 20.26
C LEU A 351 18.37 -15.39 21.14
N ASP A 352 17.60 -14.36 21.49
CA ASP A 352 16.34 -14.48 22.25
C ASP A 352 15.15 -14.25 21.30
N LEU A 353 14.30 -15.28 21.13
CA LEU A 353 13.12 -15.21 20.28
C LEU A 353 12.11 -14.14 20.73
N SER A 354 12.06 -13.80 22.03
CA SER A 354 11.19 -12.72 22.54
C SER A 354 11.65 -11.32 22.10
N LEU A 355 12.87 -11.20 21.57
CA LEU A 355 13.46 -9.95 21.08
C LEU A 355 13.97 -10.07 19.63
N THR A 356 13.64 -11.16 18.95
CA THR A 356 14.05 -11.41 17.57
C THR A 356 12.93 -11.03 16.61
N ILE A 357 13.12 -9.96 15.86
CA ILE A 357 12.11 -9.38 14.98
C ILE A 357 12.17 -10.06 13.61
N PRO A 358 11.07 -10.67 13.13
CA PRO A 358 11.01 -11.19 11.78
C PRO A 358 10.83 -10.05 10.77
N ILE A 359 11.68 -10.01 9.74
CA ILE A 359 11.63 -8.99 8.68
C ILE A 359 11.57 -9.60 7.28
N TRP A 360 10.95 -8.85 6.36
CA TRP A 360 11.00 -9.10 4.92
C TRP A 360 11.78 -8.00 4.23
N SER A 361 12.56 -8.33 3.21
CA SER A 361 12.97 -7.33 2.22
C SER A 361 11.96 -7.24 1.09
N HIS A 362 11.91 -6.08 0.45
CA HIS A 362 11.12 -5.85 -0.76
C HIS A 362 12.00 -5.21 -1.83
N SER A 363 11.97 -5.80 -3.02
CA SER A 363 12.67 -5.35 -4.23
C SER A 363 11.65 -5.06 -5.33
N ASP A 364 11.69 -3.85 -5.87
CA ASP A 364 10.77 -3.41 -6.92
C ASP A 364 11.49 -2.51 -7.95
N GLU A 365 11.10 -2.62 -9.22
CA GLU A 365 11.57 -1.75 -10.31
C GLU A 365 10.52 -0.66 -10.56
N GLY A 366 10.57 0.37 -9.71
CA GLY A 366 9.72 1.55 -9.86
C GLY A 366 10.16 2.47 -11.00
N ARG A 367 9.56 3.67 -11.03
CA ARG A 367 9.94 4.74 -11.96
C ARG A 367 10.40 5.97 -11.19
N SER A 368 11.55 6.52 -11.60
CA SER A 368 12.03 7.81 -11.12
C SER A 368 11.14 8.96 -11.59
N GLN A 369 11.35 10.17 -11.07
CA GLN A 369 10.67 11.38 -11.54
C GLN A 369 10.86 11.63 -13.04
N LYS A 370 12.02 11.23 -13.58
CA LYS A 370 12.33 11.30 -15.02
C LYS A 370 11.81 10.09 -15.81
N GLN A 371 10.89 9.30 -15.23
CA GLN A 371 10.31 8.09 -15.80
C GLN A 371 11.31 6.98 -16.13
N LYS A 372 12.57 7.11 -15.69
CA LYS A 372 13.60 6.08 -15.83
C LYS A 372 13.38 4.98 -14.78
N PRO A 373 13.51 3.69 -15.14
CA PRO A 373 13.35 2.61 -14.17
C PRO A 373 14.40 2.68 -13.06
N ILE A 374 13.96 2.47 -11.82
CA ILE A 374 14.81 2.51 -10.62
C ILE A 374 14.50 1.29 -9.75
N MET A 375 15.54 0.51 -9.44
CA MET A 375 15.45 -0.56 -8.46
C MET A 375 15.45 0.04 -7.07
N VAL A 376 14.49 -0.38 -6.24
CA VAL A 376 14.38 0.02 -4.83
C VAL A 376 14.54 -1.22 -3.98
N LEU A 377 15.47 -1.18 -3.03
CA LEU A 377 15.65 -2.21 -2.01
C LEU A 377 15.27 -1.65 -0.65
N SER A 378 14.29 -2.27 -0.01
CA SER A 378 13.71 -1.83 1.27
C SER A 378 13.44 -3.01 2.20
N ILE A 379 13.22 -2.72 3.47
CA ILE A 379 12.93 -3.71 4.52
C ILE A 379 11.69 -3.28 5.29
N HIS A 380 10.92 -4.26 5.74
CA HIS A 380 9.83 -4.02 6.68
C HIS A 380 9.61 -5.20 7.63
N GLY A 381 8.95 -4.92 8.77
CA GLY A 381 8.52 -5.97 9.70
C GLY A 381 7.55 -6.94 9.04
N CYS A 382 7.66 -8.24 9.37
CA CYS A 382 6.63 -9.22 9.01
C CYS A 382 5.29 -8.91 9.67
N LEU A 383 5.40 -8.44 10.92
CA LEU A 383 4.32 -7.98 11.77
C LEU A 383 4.10 -6.48 11.58
N GLY A 384 2.88 -6.03 11.85
CA GLY A 384 2.50 -4.63 11.81
C GLY A 384 1.08 -4.41 12.30
N ARG A 385 0.49 -3.27 11.96
CA ARG A 385 -0.82 -2.86 12.48
C ARG A 385 -1.99 -3.66 11.91
N GLY A 386 -1.79 -4.40 10.83
CA GLY A 386 -2.83 -5.12 10.11
C GLY A 386 -3.13 -4.54 8.73
N THR A 387 -4.23 -5.05 8.16
CA THR A 387 -4.93 -4.48 7.01
C THR A 387 -6.11 -3.64 7.49
N ARG A 388 -6.76 -2.87 6.60
CA ARG A 388 -7.98 -2.14 6.97
C ARG A 388 -9.09 -3.08 7.46
N GLY A 389 -9.28 -4.21 6.76
CA GLY A 389 -10.27 -5.22 7.17
C GLY A 389 -9.92 -5.87 8.50
N TYR A 390 -8.63 -6.11 8.77
CA TYR A 390 -8.19 -6.60 10.07
C TYR A 390 -8.51 -5.60 11.19
N LEU A 391 -8.19 -4.32 10.99
CA LEU A 391 -8.46 -3.28 11.99
C LEU A 391 -9.95 -3.15 12.28
N GLN A 392 -10.79 -3.16 11.24
CA GLN A 392 -12.25 -3.17 11.40
C GLN A 392 -12.72 -4.41 12.19
N ALA A 393 -12.21 -5.60 11.85
CA ALA A 393 -12.57 -6.81 12.56
C ALA A 393 -12.14 -6.80 14.04
N VAL A 394 -10.99 -6.18 14.36
CA VAL A 394 -10.52 -5.99 15.74
C VAL A 394 -11.35 -4.97 16.51
N GLU A 395 -11.85 -3.92 15.85
CA GLU A 395 -12.80 -2.98 16.47
C GLU A 395 -14.12 -3.65 16.82
N GLU A 396 -14.56 -4.60 16.01
CA GLU A 396 -15.78 -5.38 16.24
C GLU A 396 -15.61 -6.48 17.32
N ASP A 397 -14.39 -6.99 17.49
CA ASP A 397 -14.06 -8.08 18.43
C ASP A 397 -12.61 -7.94 18.92
N GLU A 398 -12.44 -7.46 20.16
CA GLU A 398 -11.13 -7.30 20.79
C GLU A 398 -10.33 -8.61 20.88
N GLY A 399 -11.00 -9.77 20.90
CA GLY A 399 -10.34 -11.08 20.87
C GLY A 399 -9.52 -11.31 19.60
N LYS A 400 -9.91 -10.69 18.48
CA LYS A 400 -9.14 -10.73 17.22
C LYS A 400 -7.85 -9.92 17.29
N ARG A 401 -7.66 -9.05 18.29
CA ARG A 401 -6.41 -8.31 18.54
C ARG A 401 -5.26 -9.24 18.93
N ALA A 402 -5.57 -10.43 19.44
CA ALA A 402 -4.62 -11.52 19.61
C ALA A 402 -4.08 -12.03 18.25
N GLY A 403 -4.82 -11.82 17.15
CA GLY A 403 -4.34 -12.04 15.79
C GLY A 403 -3.11 -11.19 15.46
N MET A 404 -2.17 -11.73 14.67
CA MET A 404 -0.97 -11.01 14.27
C MET A 404 -1.25 -10.17 13.02
N GLY A 405 -1.23 -8.85 13.17
CA GLY A 405 -1.46 -7.93 12.06
C GLY A 405 -0.32 -7.93 11.03
N LEU A 406 -0.67 -7.88 9.74
CA LEU A 406 0.28 -7.66 8.64
C LEU A 406 0.73 -6.20 8.56
N ASN A 407 1.92 -5.94 8.04
CA ASN A 407 2.45 -4.57 7.93
C ASN A 407 1.95 -3.82 6.67
N PHE A 408 0.64 -3.62 6.54
CA PHE A 408 0.02 -2.95 5.39
C PHE A 408 -0.67 -1.62 5.69
N VAL A 409 -0.92 -1.31 6.97
CA VAL A 409 -1.50 -0.03 7.39
C VAL A 409 -0.46 0.82 8.10
N GLY A 410 -0.34 2.06 7.62
CA GLY A 410 0.54 3.07 8.20
C GLY A 410 1.21 3.91 7.11
N PRO A 411 1.84 5.04 7.47
CA PRO A 411 2.69 5.77 6.55
C PRO A 411 3.86 4.89 6.10
N THR A 412 4.08 4.78 4.79
CA THR A 412 5.20 4.01 4.18
C THR A 412 6.55 4.38 4.80
N TRP A 413 6.76 5.66 5.10
CA TRP A 413 7.98 6.18 5.73
C TRP A 413 8.23 5.70 7.17
N SER A 414 7.24 5.07 7.80
CA SER A 414 7.32 4.59 9.19
C SER A 414 7.31 3.07 9.30
N ASN A 415 7.15 2.36 8.18
CA ASN A 415 7.05 0.91 8.18
C ASN A 415 7.79 0.23 7.02
N GLN A 416 8.33 0.99 6.06
CA GLN A 416 9.21 0.54 4.99
C GLN A 416 10.52 1.34 5.07
N PHE A 417 11.60 0.65 5.42
CA PHE A 417 12.92 1.23 5.64
C PHE A 417 13.75 1.06 4.37
N LEU A 418 14.05 2.17 3.72
CA LEU A 418 14.89 2.17 2.52
C LEU A 418 16.31 1.74 2.88
N TYR A 419 16.87 0.79 2.12
CA TYR A 419 18.29 0.47 2.19
C TYR A 419 19.07 1.19 1.11
N SER A 420 18.68 1.03 -0.16
CA SER A 420 19.34 1.70 -1.27
C SER A 420 18.45 1.71 -2.52
N VAL A 421 18.87 2.50 -3.50
CA VAL A 421 18.27 2.56 -4.83
C VAL A 421 19.35 2.47 -5.91
N MET A 422 19.01 1.94 -7.07
CA MET A 422 19.92 1.87 -8.21
C MET A 422 19.17 2.07 -9.52
N LEU A 423 19.65 2.97 -10.37
CA LEU A 423 19.06 3.18 -11.70
C LEU A 423 19.32 1.98 -12.59
N ARG A 424 18.35 1.65 -13.44
CA ARG A 424 18.49 0.56 -14.42
C ARG A 424 19.66 0.72 -15.35
N GLU A 425 20.00 1.95 -15.74
CA GLU A 425 21.15 2.17 -16.63
C GLU A 425 22.46 1.68 -16.01
N VAL A 426 22.58 1.73 -14.68
CA VAL A 426 23.79 1.29 -13.97
C VAL A 426 23.87 -0.23 -13.94
N TYR A 427 22.84 -0.90 -13.40
CA TYR A 427 22.89 -2.37 -13.28
C TYR A 427 22.61 -3.12 -14.58
N ALA A 428 22.11 -2.46 -15.63
CA ALA A 428 22.02 -3.07 -16.96
C ALA A 428 23.40 -3.14 -17.63
N GLN A 429 24.27 -2.17 -17.36
CA GLN A 429 25.65 -2.16 -17.88
C GLN A 429 26.58 -3.02 -17.03
N LYS A 430 26.39 -2.98 -15.70
CA LYS A 430 27.21 -3.65 -14.71
C LYS A 430 26.34 -4.43 -13.71
N PRO A 431 25.75 -5.59 -14.11
CA PRO A 431 24.87 -6.39 -13.24
C PRO A 431 25.50 -6.81 -11.90
N GLU A 432 26.81 -6.99 -11.89
CA GLU A 432 27.63 -7.34 -10.73
C GLU A 432 27.58 -6.27 -9.64
N LEU A 433 27.42 -4.98 -9.97
CA LEU A 433 27.24 -3.92 -8.97
C LEU A 433 25.96 -4.11 -8.17
N PHE A 434 24.88 -4.55 -8.80
CA PHE A 434 23.63 -4.84 -8.10
C PHE A 434 23.80 -6.04 -7.14
N GLN A 435 24.62 -7.01 -7.52
CA GLN A 435 24.95 -8.16 -6.69
C GLN A 435 25.87 -7.80 -5.52
N GLY A 436 26.83 -6.91 -5.75
CA GLY A 436 27.65 -6.30 -4.70
C GLY A 436 26.80 -5.52 -3.70
N LEU A 437 25.80 -4.76 -4.18
CA LEU A 437 24.83 -4.07 -3.33
C LEU A 437 23.97 -5.06 -2.51
N ALA A 438 23.45 -6.12 -3.14
CA ALA A 438 22.74 -7.19 -2.44
C ALA A 438 23.62 -7.93 -1.43
N GLY A 439 24.91 -8.06 -1.71
CA GLY A 439 25.90 -8.61 -0.80
C GLY A 439 26.12 -7.73 0.43
N SER A 440 26.32 -6.42 0.23
CA SER A 440 26.43 -5.41 1.29
C SER A 440 25.19 -5.40 2.18
N PHE A 441 24.01 -5.48 1.57
CA PHE A 441 22.74 -5.62 2.27
C PHE A 441 22.68 -6.87 3.14
N ALA A 442 23.09 -8.01 2.59
CA ALA A 442 23.13 -9.28 3.30
C ALA A 442 24.08 -9.23 4.50
N ASP A 443 25.24 -8.60 4.37
CA ASP A 443 26.22 -8.49 5.45
C ASP A 443 25.70 -7.59 6.59
N ASP A 444 24.94 -6.53 6.28
CA ASP A 444 24.27 -5.72 7.30
C ASP A 444 23.17 -6.49 8.05
N LEU A 445 22.38 -7.29 7.32
CA LEU A 445 21.36 -8.15 7.94
C LEU A 445 21.95 -9.29 8.74
N ARG A 446 23.09 -9.85 8.30
CA ARG A 446 23.86 -10.83 9.07
C ARG A 446 24.21 -10.28 10.45
N LYS A 447 24.80 -9.08 10.49
CA LYS A 447 25.14 -8.40 11.74
C LYS A 447 23.91 -8.31 12.67
N CYS A 448 22.74 -7.99 12.13
CA CYS A 448 21.51 -7.84 12.92
C CYS A 448 21.07 -9.13 13.64
N TRP A 449 21.23 -10.32 13.05
CA TRP A 449 20.89 -11.57 13.74
C TRP A 449 22.09 -12.24 14.43
N GLU A 450 23.32 -11.96 14.00
CA GLU A 450 24.51 -12.60 14.56
C GLU A 450 24.93 -11.96 15.89
N THR A 451 24.96 -10.63 15.93
CA THR A 451 25.37 -9.91 17.14
C THR A 451 24.19 -9.27 17.86
N GLY A 452 23.06 -9.05 17.18
CA GLY A 452 22.01 -8.17 17.68
C GLY A 452 22.43 -6.70 17.73
N ILE A 453 21.46 -5.82 17.94
CA ILE A 453 21.61 -4.36 18.06
C ILE A 453 21.20 -3.94 19.47
N ALA A 454 22.02 -3.12 20.12
CA ALA A 454 21.75 -2.56 21.43
C ALA A 454 22.13 -1.07 21.42
N THR A 455 21.47 -0.29 22.26
CA THR A 455 21.76 1.14 22.44
C THR A 455 22.94 1.32 23.39
N GLU A 456 23.68 2.43 23.27
CA GLU A 456 24.69 2.78 24.29
C GLU A 456 24.06 3.07 25.65
N ALA A 457 22.84 3.63 25.66
CA ALA A 457 22.12 3.98 26.87
C ALA A 457 21.60 2.74 27.65
N ASN A 458 21.36 1.63 26.95
CA ASN A 458 20.91 0.37 27.53
C ASN A 458 21.55 -0.82 26.77
N PRO A 459 22.79 -1.18 27.10
CA PRO A 459 23.52 -2.27 26.45
C PRO A 459 22.92 -3.67 26.71
N GLU A 460 22.17 -3.81 27.81
CA GLU A 460 21.48 -5.04 28.22
C GLU A 460 20.26 -5.32 27.33
N LEU A 461 19.59 -4.27 26.87
CA LEU A 461 18.48 -4.41 25.93
C LEU A 461 19.00 -4.59 24.50
N ARG A 462 19.14 -5.85 24.11
CA ARG A 462 19.53 -6.26 22.76
C ARG A 462 18.35 -6.78 21.97
N VAL A 463 18.19 -6.31 20.74
CA VAL A 463 17.20 -6.82 19.79
C VAL A 463 17.90 -7.45 18.59
N TRP A 464 17.30 -8.49 18.03
CA TRP A 464 17.80 -9.14 16.81
C TRP A 464 16.79 -8.93 15.68
N ALA A 465 17.25 -9.01 14.44
CA ALA A 465 16.36 -9.03 13.29
C ALA A 465 16.74 -10.14 12.33
N VAL A 466 15.77 -11.00 12.01
CA VAL A 466 15.96 -12.17 11.15
C VAL A 466 15.23 -11.98 9.84
N HIS A 467 15.99 -12.03 8.75
CA HIS A 467 15.48 -11.89 7.39
C HIS A 467 14.87 -13.22 6.91
N LEU A 468 13.54 -13.27 6.85
CA LEU A 468 12.80 -14.47 6.50
C LEU A 468 12.64 -14.67 4.99
N GLY A 469 12.82 -13.61 4.19
CA GLY A 469 12.72 -13.68 2.74
C GLY A 469 12.64 -12.33 2.05
N THR A 470 12.81 -12.38 0.74
CA THR A 470 12.69 -11.23 -0.15
C THR A 470 11.43 -11.32 -0.98
N LYS A 471 10.67 -10.25 -1.02
CA LYS A 471 9.46 -10.07 -1.83
C LYS A 471 9.79 -9.23 -3.05
N GLY A 472 9.11 -9.51 -4.14
CA GLY A 472 9.18 -8.72 -5.37
C GLY A 472 8.40 -9.39 -6.47
N ASP A 473 8.24 -8.68 -7.59
CA ASP A 473 7.77 -9.31 -8.82
C ASP A 473 8.83 -10.29 -9.37
N LEU A 474 8.41 -11.20 -10.26
CA LEU A 474 9.33 -12.21 -10.81
C LEU A 474 10.58 -11.59 -11.48
N PRO A 475 10.49 -10.46 -12.22
CA PRO A 475 11.67 -9.77 -12.73
C PRO A 475 12.63 -9.26 -11.65
N ALA A 476 12.16 -8.64 -10.57
CA ALA A 476 13.01 -8.19 -9.47
C ALA A 476 13.65 -9.38 -8.73
N LEU A 477 12.86 -10.43 -8.45
CA LEU A 477 13.35 -11.66 -7.82
C LEU A 477 14.41 -12.36 -8.69
N THR A 478 14.21 -12.41 -10.00
CA THR A 478 15.17 -12.98 -10.96
C THR A 478 16.54 -12.28 -10.88
N LYS A 479 16.53 -10.96 -10.79
CA LYS A 479 17.77 -10.17 -10.67
C LYS A 479 18.43 -10.39 -9.32
N ILE A 480 17.71 -10.22 -8.21
CA ILE A 480 18.31 -10.28 -6.87
C ILE A 480 18.71 -11.70 -6.46
N GLY A 481 18.01 -12.71 -6.96
CA GLY A 481 18.27 -14.12 -6.71
C GLY A 481 19.20 -14.81 -7.71
N LYS A 482 19.72 -14.08 -8.71
CA LYS A 482 20.55 -14.64 -9.80
C LYS A 482 19.92 -15.89 -10.43
N PHE A 483 18.65 -15.82 -10.82
CA PHE A 483 17.93 -16.96 -11.39
C PHE A 483 18.36 -17.27 -12.83
N GLU A 484 19.60 -17.70 -12.97
CA GLU A 484 20.29 -17.95 -14.23
C GLU A 484 19.77 -19.21 -14.92
N LYS A 485 19.50 -20.29 -14.17
CA LYS A 485 19.08 -21.58 -14.74
C LYS A 485 17.59 -21.56 -15.13
N ARG A 486 16.73 -21.02 -14.26
CA ARG A 486 15.27 -21.02 -14.43
C ARG A 486 14.64 -19.74 -13.93
N SER A 487 13.87 -19.07 -14.80
CA SER A 487 13.15 -17.84 -14.45
C SER A 487 12.03 -17.57 -15.46
N TYR A 488 11.04 -16.78 -15.06
CA TYR A 488 9.87 -16.47 -15.90
C TYR A 488 10.23 -15.79 -17.22
N SER A 489 11.38 -15.10 -17.27
CA SER A 489 11.90 -14.52 -18.52
C SER A 489 12.20 -15.56 -19.61
N ARG A 490 12.29 -16.85 -19.25
CA ARG A 490 12.55 -17.98 -20.16
C ARG A 490 11.27 -18.60 -20.74
N VAL A 491 10.08 -18.06 -20.45
CA VAL A 491 8.82 -18.55 -21.03
C VAL A 491 8.91 -18.58 -22.55
N PRO A 492 8.61 -19.73 -23.19
CA PRO A 492 8.56 -19.83 -24.65
C PRO A 492 7.57 -18.82 -25.23
N LYS A 493 8.03 -17.97 -26.15
CA LYS A 493 7.21 -16.91 -26.78
C LYS A 493 6.58 -17.35 -28.10
N ALA A 494 6.95 -18.52 -28.59
CA ALA A 494 6.45 -19.12 -29.82
C ALA A 494 6.15 -20.59 -29.56
N GLY A 495 5.23 -21.17 -30.32
CA GLY A 495 4.87 -22.59 -30.19
C GLY A 495 6.02 -23.56 -30.48
N GLN A 496 7.13 -23.08 -31.06
CA GLN A 496 8.37 -23.83 -31.23
C GLN A 496 9.58 -22.91 -30.94
N SER A 497 10.56 -23.44 -30.23
CA SER A 497 11.84 -22.78 -29.94
C SER A 497 12.99 -23.65 -30.45
N LYS A 498 14.08 -23.02 -30.92
CA LYS A 498 15.32 -23.73 -31.28
C LYS A 498 16.09 -24.22 -30.05
N THR A 499 15.87 -23.56 -28.91
CA THR A 499 16.53 -23.86 -27.64
C THR A 499 15.49 -24.43 -26.69
N LEU A 500 15.81 -25.58 -26.10
CA LEU A 500 14.96 -26.22 -25.12
C LEU A 500 14.74 -25.30 -23.91
N CYS A 501 13.52 -25.21 -23.43
CA CYS A 501 13.22 -24.44 -22.22
C CYS A 501 13.79 -25.16 -21.00
N ALA A 502 14.68 -24.48 -20.27
CA ALA A 502 15.28 -24.99 -19.04
C ALA A 502 14.31 -24.93 -17.83
N GLY A 503 13.12 -24.33 -18.01
CA GLY A 503 12.13 -24.09 -16.97
C GLY A 503 11.95 -22.61 -16.62
N ILE A 504 10.75 -22.28 -16.14
CA ILE A 504 10.29 -20.89 -15.94
C ILE A 504 10.08 -20.52 -14.47
N CYS A 505 10.10 -21.48 -13.57
CA CYS A 505 9.90 -21.28 -12.14
C CYS A 505 11.21 -21.41 -11.36
N HIS A 506 11.41 -20.56 -10.37
CA HIS A 506 12.57 -20.65 -9.48
C HIS A 506 12.42 -21.74 -8.41
N LEU A 507 11.19 -22.18 -8.14
CA LEU A 507 10.87 -23.20 -7.12
C LEU A 507 10.77 -24.62 -7.69
N CYS A 508 10.31 -24.80 -8.93
CA CYS A 508 10.05 -26.11 -9.53
C CYS A 508 10.61 -26.21 -10.97
N HIS A 509 10.36 -27.33 -11.64
CA HIS A 509 10.80 -27.60 -13.03
C HIS A 509 9.71 -27.26 -14.06
N ALA A 510 8.70 -26.46 -13.71
CA ALA A 510 7.65 -26.06 -14.64
C ALA A 510 8.23 -25.49 -15.96
N ALA A 511 7.67 -25.95 -17.08
CA ALA A 511 8.07 -25.66 -18.47
C ALA A 511 9.44 -26.20 -18.88
N GLN A 512 10.07 -27.06 -18.08
CA GLN A 512 11.32 -27.72 -18.48
C GLN A 512 11.02 -28.74 -19.59
N GLU A 513 11.82 -28.73 -20.66
CA GLU A 513 11.64 -29.64 -21.81
C GLU A 513 12.65 -30.81 -21.82
N SER A 514 13.66 -30.80 -20.95
CA SER A 514 14.69 -31.83 -20.85
C SER A 514 15.32 -31.89 -19.45
N PRO A 515 15.67 -33.08 -18.92
CA PRO A 515 15.57 -34.40 -19.56
C PRO A 515 14.13 -34.93 -19.67
N GLU A 516 13.25 -34.49 -18.78
CA GLU A 516 11.82 -34.80 -18.79
C GLU A 516 11.01 -33.53 -19.02
N VAL A 517 9.94 -33.66 -19.81
CA VAL A 517 9.02 -32.57 -20.09
C VAL A 517 8.07 -32.40 -18.91
N VAL A 518 8.05 -31.21 -18.33
CA VAL A 518 7.17 -30.83 -17.22
C VAL A 518 6.30 -29.67 -17.66
N LEU A 519 5.02 -29.94 -17.90
CA LEU A 519 4.06 -28.93 -18.38
C LEU A 519 3.77 -27.92 -17.29
N TRP A 520 3.92 -26.62 -17.57
CA TRP A 520 3.61 -25.58 -16.60
C TRP A 520 2.12 -25.22 -16.60
N GLU A 521 1.40 -25.46 -17.72
CA GLU A 521 -0.06 -25.28 -17.81
C GLU A 521 -0.86 -26.41 -17.16
N ASP A 522 -0.19 -27.36 -16.50
CA ASP A 522 -0.87 -28.41 -15.74
C ASP A 522 -1.54 -27.80 -14.49
N LEU A 523 -2.84 -27.56 -14.58
CA LEU A 523 -3.68 -26.98 -13.53
C LEU A 523 -4.55 -28.04 -12.82
N ARG A 524 -4.21 -29.33 -12.94
CA ARG A 524 -4.88 -30.40 -12.18
C ARG A 524 -4.56 -30.28 -10.69
N GLU A 525 -5.31 -31.01 -9.85
CA GLU A 525 -5.11 -31.04 -8.39
C GLU A 525 -3.70 -31.51 -8.00
N TYR A 526 -3.15 -32.48 -8.75
CA TYR A 526 -1.80 -33.00 -8.58
C TYR A 526 -0.98 -32.73 -9.84
N PRO A 527 -0.51 -31.50 -10.05
CA PRO A 527 0.16 -31.16 -11.27
C PRO A 527 1.59 -31.70 -11.25
N GLN A 528 2.11 -32.10 -12.42
CA GLN A 528 3.42 -32.74 -12.53
C GLN A 528 4.56 -31.89 -11.95
N TRP A 529 4.47 -30.57 -12.06
CA TRP A 529 5.48 -29.66 -11.53
C TRP A 529 5.51 -29.62 -9.99
N ALA A 530 4.45 -30.00 -9.28
CA ALA A 530 4.40 -29.92 -7.82
C ALA A 530 5.42 -30.87 -7.16
N SER A 531 5.56 -32.09 -7.67
CA SER A 531 6.55 -33.05 -7.16
C SER A 531 8.01 -32.64 -7.44
N THR A 532 8.22 -31.66 -8.32
CA THR A 532 9.55 -31.13 -8.68
C THR A 532 9.99 -29.94 -7.82
N MET A 533 9.13 -29.46 -6.91
CA MET A 533 9.45 -28.33 -6.05
C MET A 533 10.68 -28.61 -5.18
N HIS A 534 11.56 -27.62 -5.07
CA HIS A 534 12.80 -27.61 -4.27
C HIS A 534 13.86 -28.66 -4.62
N GLN A 535 13.65 -29.48 -5.66
CA GLN A 535 14.62 -30.52 -6.05
C GLN A 535 15.96 -29.95 -6.52
N THR A 536 15.95 -28.77 -7.15
CA THR A 536 17.17 -28.09 -7.63
C THR A 536 17.07 -26.59 -7.47
N VAL A 537 18.20 -25.92 -7.25
CA VAL A 537 18.25 -24.45 -7.18
C VAL A 537 18.28 -23.79 -8.57
N PRO A 538 17.72 -22.58 -8.73
CA PRO A 538 17.61 -21.88 -10.01
C PRO A 538 18.86 -21.07 -10.39
N TRP A 539 19.92 -21.12 -9.59
CA TRP A 539 21.17 -20.39 -9.80
C TRP A 539 22.37 -21.33 -9.98
N THR A 540 23.43 -20.82 -10.60
CA THR A 540 24.72 -21.54 -10.71
C THR A 540 25.58 -21.32 -9.47
N SER A 541 25.62 -20.08 -8.99
CA SER A 541 26.31 -19.66 -7.76
C SER A 541 25.29 -19.11 -6.76
N GLU A 542 25.51 -19.34 -5.46
CA GLU A 542 24.59 -18.88 -4.42
C GLU A 542 24.48 -17.34 -4.44
N PRO A 543 23.28 -16.75 -4.53
CA PRO A 543 23.12 -15.32 -4.61
C PRO A 543 23.54 -14.63 -3.29
N PRO A 544 24.26 -13.49 -3.35
CA PRO A 544 24.81 -12.84 -2.16
C PRO A 544 23.79 -12.48 -1.09
N ILE A 545 22.52 -12.26 -1.43
CA ILE A 545 21.46 -11.93 -0.47
C ILE A 545 21.22 -13.03 0.58
N LEU A 546 21.45 -14.31 0.22
CA LEU A 546 21.24 -15.44 1.14
C LEU A 546 22.26 -15.50 2.28
N ARG A 547 23.41 -14.85 2.10
CA ARG A 547 24.49 -14.75 3.11
C ARG A 547 24.00 -14.12 4.42
N GLY A 548 23.01 -13.24 4.33
CA GLY A 548 22.41 -12.50 5.45
C GLY A 548 21.18 -13.16 6.03
N ALA A 549 20.78 -14.34 5.55
CA ALA A 549 19.56 -15.01 5.95
C ALA A 549 19.82 -16.23 6.82
N LEU A 550 18.85 -16.53 7.67
CA LEU A 550 18.70 -17.83 8.32
C LEU A 550 17.71 -18.63 7.49
N LEU A 551 18.09 -19.84 7.09
CA LEU A 551 17.37 -20.57 6.05
C LEU A 551 16.88 -21.93 6.52
N VAL A 552 15.92 -22.48 5.77
CA VAL A 552 15.69 -23.92 5.68
C VAL A 552 16.51 -24.41 4.49
N ARG A 553 17.61 -25.11 4.73
CA ARG A 553 18.57 -25.48 3.67
C ARG A 553 17.99 -26.38 2.57
N ALA A 554 16.98 -27.18 2.90
CA ALA A 554 16.28 -28.01 1.92
C ALA A 554 15.38 -27.20 0.97
N GLU A 555 14.99 -25.98 1.35
CA GLU A 555 13.96 -25.18 0.68
C GLU A 555 14.46 -23.75 0.40
N VAL A 556 15.77 -23.57 0.12
CA VAL A 556 16.37 -22.23 -0.03
C VAL A 556 15.69 -21.33 -1.08
N GLY A 557 15.02 -21.92 -2.07
CA GLY A 557 14.22 -21.17 -3.06
C GLY A 557 13.04 -20.42 -2.43
N GLU A 558 12.46 -20.92 -1.33
CA GLU A 558 11.36 -20.28 -0.60
C GLU A 558 11.74 -18.94 0.00
N PHE A 559 13.03 -18.64 0.15
CA PHE A 559 13.46 -17.31 0.56
C PHE A 559 12.99 -16.22 -0.40
N PHE A 560 12.82 -16.55 -1.69
CA PHE A 560 12.32 -15.64 -2.72
C PHE A 560 10.80 -15.79 -2.83
N LYS A 561 10.08 -14.92 -2.12
CA LYS A 561 8.63 -15.00 -1.92
C LYS A 561 7.87 -14.56 -3.17
N LEU A 562 7.09 -15.48 -3.72
CA LEU A 562 6.19 -15.22 -4.85
C LEU A 562 5.12 -14.21 -4.46
N ASP A 563 4.91 -13.22 -5.32
CA ASP A 563 3.70 -12.41 -5.30
C ASP A 563 2.59 -13.12 -6.08
N ILE A 564 1.76 -13.86 -5.37
CA ILE A 564 0.63 -14.60 -5.96
C ILE A 564 -0.35 -13.68 -6.70
N TRP A 565 -0.50 -12.43 -6.27
CA TRP A 565 -1.45 -11.50 -6.87
C TRP A 565 -0.93 -10.96 -8.19
N HIS A 566 0.35 -10.60 -8.26
CA HIS A 566 0.97 -10.23 -9.54
C HIS A 566 1.02 -11.43 -10.48
N ASN A 567 1.44 -12.59 -10.01
CA ASN A 567 1.56 -13.80 -10.84
C ASN A 567 0.20 -14.25 -11.41
N PHE A 568 -0.85 -14.21 -10.59
CA PHE A 568 -2.19 -14.56 -11.05
C PHE A 568 -2.80 -13.45 -11.90
N HIS A 569 -2.99 -12.24 -11.36
CA HIS A 569 -3.73 -11.19 -12.03
C HIS A 569 -3.05 -10.72 -13.33
N MET A 570 -1.72 -10.60 -13.34
CA MET A 570 -0.97 -10.17 -14.52
C MET A 570 -0.40 -11.31 -15.36
N GLY A 571 -0.47 -12.55 -14.87
CA GLY A 571 -0.11 -13.77 -15.60
C GLY A 571 -1.34 -14.57 -16.00
N VAL A 572 -1.57 -15.69 -15.31
CA VAL A 572 -2.54 -16.74 -15.70
C VAL A 572 -3.95 -16.20 -15.94
N ALA A 573 -4.43 -15.27 -15.10
CA ALA A 573 -5.77 -14.73 -15.22
C ALA A 573 -6.02 -14.07 -16.57
N LYS A 574 -5.00 -13.47 -17.20
CA LYS A 574 -5.16 -12.79 -18.48
C LYS A 574 -5.50 -13.74 -19.61
N VAL A 575 -4.73 -14.82 -19.71
CA VAL A 575 -4.93 -15.88 -20.70
C VAL A 575 -6.27 -16.57 -20.45
N TRP A 576 -6.56 -16.90 -19.19
CA TRP A 576 -7.80 -17.57 -18.81
C TRP A 576 -9.05 -16.73 -19.11
N LEU A 577 -9.06 -15.45 -18.73
CA LEU A 577 -10.20 -14.55 -18.97
C LEU A 577 -10.40 -14.28 -20.45
N ALA A 578 -9.34 -13.95 -21.19
CA ALA A 578 -9.43 -13.69 -22.63
C ALA A 578 -9.95 -14.94 -23.38
N SER A 579 -9.45 -16.12 -23.02
CA SER A 579 -9.92 -17.39 -23.57
C SER A 579 -11.38 -17.66 -23.22
N SER A 580 -11.79 -17.42 -21.97
CA SER A 580 -13.17 -17.61 -21.52
C SER A 580 -14.15 -16.73 -22.31
N PHE A 581 -13.87 -15.43 -22.47
CA PHE A 581 -14.73 -14.56 -23.27
C PHE A 581 -14.80 -14.98 -24.74
N MET A 582 -13.69 -15.45 -25.31
CA MET A 582 -13.67 -15.96 -26.67
C MET A 582 -14.48 -17.25 -26.84
N VAL A 583 -14.45 -18.14 -25.86
CA VAL A 583 -15.32 -19.33 -25.84
C VAL A 583 -16.79 -18.89 -25.84
N LEU A 584 -17.17 -17.93 -24.99
CA LEU A 584 -18.55 -17.42 -24.96
C LEU A 584 -18.98 -16.79 -26.31
N CYS A 585 -18.09 -16.04 -26.96
CA CYS A 585 -18.33 -15.50 -28.30
C CYS A 585 -18.51 -16.62 -29.34
N ASN A 586 -17.59 -17.58 -29.36
CA ASN A 586 -17.58 -18.68 -30.35
C ASN A 586 -18.77 -19.64 -30.18
N LEU A 587 -19.26 -19.81 -28.95
CA LEU A 587 -20.48 -20.57 -28.67
C LEU A 587 -21.77 -19.80 -29.02
N GLY A 588 -21.66 -18.56 -29.51
CA GLY A 588 -22.82 -17.73 -29.88
C GLY A 588 -23.62 -17.23 -28.68
N MET A 589 -23.06 -17.30 -27.46
CA MET A 589 -23.75 -16.86 -26.24
C MET A 589 -23.80 -15.34 -26.13
N ILE A 590 -22.89 -14.65 -26.81
CA ILE A 590 -22.88 -13.20 -26.93
C ILE A 590 -23.56 -12.81 -28.24
N ALA A 591 -24.54 -11.91 -28.16
CA ALA A 591 -25.26 -11.43 -29.33
C ALA A 591 -24.33 -10.72 -30.32
N GLY A 592 -24.50 -11.01 -31.61
CA GLY A 592 -23.71 -10.44 -32.69
C GLY A 592 -23.44 -11.48 -33.78
N ASN A 593 -23.49 -11.05 -35.04
CA ASN A 593 -23.21 -11.91 -36.21
C ASN A 593 -21.72 -11.94 -36.60
N SER A 594 -20.88 -11.20 -35.88
CA SER A 594 -19.44 -11.15 -36.06
C SER A 594 -18.76 -10.97 -34.72
N ILE A 595 -17.48 -11.37 -34.61
CA ILE A 595 -16.71 -11.21 -33.37
C ILE A 595 -16.62 -9.74 -32.92
N ILE A 596 -16.62 -8.80 -33.87
CA ILE A 596 -16.59 -7.36 -33.58
C ILE A 596 -17.90 -6.94 -32.93
N ALA A 597 -19.04 -7.31 -33.52
CA ALA A 597 -20.36 -7.03 -32.95
C ALA A 597 -20.56 -7.70 -31.58
N GLN A 598 -20.00 -8.89 -31.39
CA GLN A 598 -19.99 -9.56 -30.09
C GLN A 598 -19.15 -8.80 -29.06
N PHE A 599 -17.98 -8.28 -29.43
CA PHE A 599 -17.18 -7.44 -28.55
C PHE A 599 -17.85 -6.11 -28.19
N GLU A 600 -18.60 -5.50 -29.11
CA GLU A 600 -19.43 -4.32 -28.81
C GLU A 600 -20.52 -4.63 -27.78
N THR A 601 -21.17 -5.79 -27.93
CA THR A 601 -22.16 -6.28 -26.97
C THR A 601 -21.53 -6.54 -25.60
N LEU A 602 -20.40 -7.26 -25.54
CA LEU A 602 -19.63 -7.49 -24.31
C LEU A 602 -19.21 -6.18 -23.64
N THR A 603 -18.78 -5.19 -24.43
CA THR A 603 -18.39 -3.88 -23.93
C THR A 603 -19.56 -3.18 -23.25
N SER A 604 -20.73 -3.18 -23.91
CA SER A 604 -21.94 -2.58 -23.37
C SER A 604 -22.37 -3.24 -22.06
N LEU A 605 -22.35 -4.58 -22.01
CA LEU A 605 -22.66 -5.35 -20.80
C LEU A 605 -21.69 -5.05 -19.65
N TYR A 606 -20.38 -4.97 -19.95
CA TYR A 606 -19.37 -4.68 -18.94
C TYR A 606 -19.46 -3.26 -18.39
N GLN A 607 -19.78 -2.28 -19.25
CA GLN A 607 -20.00 -0.90 -18.83
C GLN A 607 -21.18 -0.78 -17.86
N VAL A 608 -22.29 -1.47 -18.14
CA VAL A 608 -23.45 -1.54 -17.24
C VAL A 608 -23.06 -2.21 -15.93
N PHE A 609 -22.43 -3.39 -15.99
CA PHE A 609 -21.96 -4.11 -14.80
C PHE A 609 -21.07 -3.25 -13.89
N CYS A 610 -20.07 -2.57 -14.46
CA CYS A 610 -19.16 -1.71 -13.70
C CYS A 610 -19.89 -0.54 -13.05
N ARG A 611 -20.86 0.06 -13.75
CA ARG A 611 -21.67 1.16 -13.21
C ARG A 611 -22.52 0.69 -12.03
N ASP A 612 -23.20 -0.43 -12.17
CA ASP A 612 -24.10 -0.98 -11.15
C ASP A 612 -23.32 -1.41 -9.89
N LYS A 613 -22.14 -2.01 -10.08
CA LYS A 613 -21.25 -2.43 -8.98
C LYS A 613 -20.34 -1.32 -8.47
N LYS A 614 -20.43 -0.10 -9.03
CA LYS A 614 -19.57 1.05 -8.69
C LYS A 614 -18.07 0.72 -8.80
N LEU A 615 -17.70 -0.08 -9.80
CA LEU A 615 -16.33 -0.50 -10.06
C LEU A 615 -15.63 0.45 -11.04
N SER A 616 -14.32 0.61 -10.87
CA SER A 616 -13.50 1.37 -11.81
C SER A 616 -13.32 0.62 -13.13
N MET A 617 -13.73 1.24 -14.24
CA MET A 617 -13.59 0.64 -15.56
C MET A 617 -12.16 0.79 -16.09
N HIS A 618 -11.34 -0.26 -15.92
CA HIS A 618 -9.94 -0.29 -16.39
C HIS A 618 -9.79 -0.63 -17.88
N ILE A 619 -10.79 -1.28 -18.47
CA ILE A 619 -10.88 -1.61 -19.89
C ILE A 619 -12.08 -0.86 -20.45
N GLN A 620 -11.87 0.03 -21.40
CA GLN A 620 -12.93 0.88 -21.94
C GLN A 620 -13.77 0.16 -22.99
N GLN A 621 -13.14 -0.75 -23.74
CA GLN A 621 -13.74 -1.50 -24.83
C GLN A 621 -13.04 -2.85 -24.99
N PHE A 622 -13.80 -3.90 -25.27
CA PHE A 622 -13.25 -5.17 -25.73
C PHE A 622 -12.97 -5.11 -27.23
N SER A 623 -11.83 -5.65 -27.61
CA SER A 623 -11.38 -5.71 -28.99
C SER A 623 -10.43 -6.90 -29.16
N ARG A 624 -10.09 -7.23 -30.41
CA ARG A 624 -9.04 -8.21 -30.70
C ARG A 624 -7.72 -7.85 -30.01
N ASP A 625 -7.38 -6.56 -30.00
CA ASP A 625 -6.19 -6.08 -29.28
C ASP A 625 -6.30 -6.31 -27.76
N THR A 626 -7.42 -5.92 -27.15
CA THR A 626 -7.62 -6.10 -25.70
C THR A 626 -7.58 -7.59 -25.30
N MET A 627 -8.12 -8.48 -26.13
CA MET A 627 -8.07 -9.93 -25.93
C MET A 627 -6.73 -10.55 -26.33
N GLY A 628 -5.83 -9.79 -26.97
CA GLY A 628 -4.54 -10.25 -27.43
C GLY A 628 -4.63 -11.33 -28.51
N ILE A 629 -5.51 -11.12 -29.49
CA ILE A 629 -5.79 -12.03 -30.60
C ILE A 629 -5.28 -11.37 -31.87
N ASP A 630 -4.19 -11.90 -32.42
CA ASP A 630 -3.59 -11.37 -33.65
C ASP A 630 -4.23 -12.02 -34.90
N SER A 631 -4.75 -13.25 -34.78
CA SER A 631 -5.52 -13.95 -35.82
C SER A 631 -6.58 -14.89 -35.23
N ASN A 632 -7.53 -15.35 -36.04
CA ASN A 632 -8.53 -16.33 -35.59
C ASN A 632 -7.93 -17.69 -35.18
N ALA A 633 -6.68 -17.98 -35.58
CA ALA A 633 -5.95 -19.18 -35.18
C ALA A 633 -5.04 -18.95 -33.96
N SER A 634 -4.93 -17.71 -33.47
CA SER A 634 -4.10 -17.38 -32.31
C SER A 634 -4.87 -17.60 -31.00
N PHE A 635 -4.15 -18.08 -29.99
CA PHE A 635 -4.70 -18.21 -28.64
C PHE A 635 -4.84 -16.82 -27.99
N PRO A 636 -5.97 -16.51 -27.33
CA PRO A 636 -6.15 -15.26 -26.62
C PRO A 636 -5.19 -15.14 -25.44
N THR A 637 -4.55 -13.98 -25.29
CA THR A 637 -3.54 -13.75 -24.25
C THR A 637 -3.93 -12.66 -23.25
N GLY A 638 -4.83 -11.75 -23.63
CA GLY A 638 -5.19 -10.55 -22.87
C GLY A 638 -4.08 -9.50 -22.84
N LYS A 639 -4.34 -8.27 -23.29
CA LYS A 639 -3.32 -7.18 -23.37
C LYS A 639 -3.52 -6.03 -22.37
N TRP A 640 -4.29 -6.20 -21.29
CA TRP A 640 -4.39 -5.17 -20.24
C TRP A 640 -3.18 -5.14 -19.29
N ASN A 641 -2.94 -3.98 -18.68
CA ASN A 641 -1.72 -3.66 -17.91
C ASN A 641 -1.93 -3.43 -16.41
N LYS A 642 -3.15 -3.63 -15.88
CA LYS A 642 -3.47 -3.43 -14.46
C LYS A 642 -4.07 -4.71 -13.87
N GLY A 643 -3.54 -5.16 -12.73
CA GLY A 643 -4.05 -6.38 -12.07
C GLY A 643 -5.53 -6.28 -11.68
N ALA A 644 -5.97 -5.11 -11.23
CA ALA A 644 -7.38 -4.84 -10.91
C ALA A 644 -8.33 -5.03 -12.10
N ALA A 645 -7.85 -4.92 -13.35
CA ALA A 645 -8.67 -5.25 -14.51
C ALA A 645 -9.03 -6.74 -14.54
N SER A 646 -8.09 -7.64 -14.20
CA SER A 646 -8.36 -9.08 -14.11
C SER A 646 -9.41 -9.39 -13.04
N THR A 647 -9.31 -8.75 -11.87
CA THR A 647 -10.29 -8.90 -10.79
C THR A 647 -11.69 -8.48 -11.25
N ASN A 648 -11.83 -7.32 -11.88
CA ASN A 648 -13.12 -6.83 -12.38
C ASN A 648 -13.69 -7.72 -13.49
N LEU A 649 -12.83 -8.21 -14.40
CA LEU A 649 -13.23 -9.12 -15.47
C LEU A 649 -13.65 -10.49 -14.95
N MET A 650 -13.04 -11.00 -13.88
CA MET A 650 -13.50 -12.24 -13.22
C MET A 650 -14.90 -12.08 -12.65
N LEU A 651 -15.16 -10.99 -11.92
CA LEU A 651 -16.50 -10.69 -11.39
C LEU A 651 -17.52 -10.51 -12.52
N PHE A 652 -17.11 -9.87 -13.62
CA PHE A 652 -17.96 -9.72 -14.79
C PHE A 652 -18.23 -11.06 -15.48
N LEU A 653 -17.22 -11.93 -15.63
CA LEU A 653 -17.39 -13.26 -16.19
C LEU A 653 -18.34 -14.10 -15.33
N GLN A 654 -18.20 -14.05 -14.00
CA GLN A 654 -19.16 -14.68 -13.08
C GLN A 654 -20.59 -14.16 -13.33
N PHE A 655 -20.77 -12.84 -13.40
CA PHE A 655 -22.06 -12.23 -13.71
C PHE A 655 -22.65 -12.71 -15.04
N LEU A 656 -21.82 -12.82 -16.08
CA LEU A 656 -22.22 -13.36 -17.38
C LEU A 656 -22.65 -14.82 -17.27
N CYS A 657 -21.86 -15.66 -16.59
CA CYS A 657 -22.17 -17.07 -16.38
C CYS A 657 -23.49 -17.26 -15.61
N GLU A 658 -23.71 -16.49 -14.54
CA GLU A 658 -24.95 -16.53 -13.75
C GLU A 658 -26.18 -16.17 -14.58
N LYS A 659 -26.06 -15.23 -15.52
CA LYS A 659 -27.19 -14.80 -16.37
C LYS A 659 -27.41 -15.68 -17.60
N MET A 660 -26.33 -16.22 -18.16
CA MET A 660 -26.36 -16.84 -19.49
C MET A 660 -26.10 -18.35 -19.48
N ILE A 661 -25.52 -18.92 -18.42
CA ILE A 661 -25.10 -20.33 -18.39
C ILE A 661 -25.83 -21.11 -17.30
N VAL A 662 -25.92 -20.57 -16.07
CA VAL A 662 -26.53 -21.26 -14.93
C VAL A 662 -27.98 -21.66 -15.26
N GLY A 663 -28.30 -22.94 -15.09
CA GLY A 663 -29.61 -23.52 -15.42
C GLY A 663 -29.85 -23.78 -16.91
N LYS A 664 -28.85 -23.54 -17.76
CA LYS A 664 -28.91 -23.75 -19.22
C LYS A 664 -27.94 -24.81 -19.76
N THR A 665 -27.14 -25.43 -18.89
CA THR A 665 -26.26 -26.56 -19.20
C THR A 665 -26.80 -27.83 -18.54
N GLN A 666 -26.63 -28.99 -19.18
CA GLN A 666 -26.90 -30.29 -18.56
C GLN A 666 -25.69 -30.85 -17.81
N ASP A 667 -24.53 -30.21 -17.95
CA ASP A 667 -23.36 -30.56 -17.16
C ASP A 667 -23.70 -30.39 -15.68
N PRO A 668 -23.52 -31.44 -14.85
CA PRO A 668 -23.71 -31.29 -13.42
C PRO A 668 -22.84 -30.12 -12.96
N PRO A 669 -23.35 -29.20 -12.11
CA PRO A 669 -22.47 -28.25 -11.46
C PRO A 669 -21.34 -29.07 -10.86
N VAL A 670 -20.09 -28.65 -11.07
CA VAL A 670 -18.98 -29.19 -10.28
C VAL A 670 -19.39 -28.98 -8.84
N GLU A 671 -19.88 -30.05 -8.21
CA GLU A 671 -20.34 -30.01 -6.82
C GLU A 671 -19.19 -29.37 -6.05
N ARG A 672 -19.50 -28.32 -5.29
CA ARG A 672 -18.50 -27.64 -4.47
C ARG A 672 -17.81 -28.72 -3.65
N LEU A 673 -16.59 -29.05 -4.05
CA LEU A 673 -15.68 -29.91 -3.31
C LEU A 673 -15.46 -29.18 -1.98
N GLN A 674 -16.09 -29.71 -0.93
CA GLN A 674 -15.97 -29.24 0.44
C GLN A 674 -14.54 -29.40 0.93
#